data_AF-A0A0R2CVU8-F1
#
_entry.id   AF-A0A0R2CVU8-F1
#
_cell.length_a   1.000
_cell.length_b   1.000
_cell.length_c   1.000
_cell.angle_alpha   90.00
_cell.angle_beta   90.00
_cell.angle_gamma   90.00
#
_symmetry.space_group_name_H-M   'P 1'
#
loop_
_entity.id
_entity.type
_entity.pdbx_description
1 polymer ?
#
loop_
_entity_poly.entity_id
_entity_poly.type
_entity_poly.pdbx_seq_one_letter_code
_entity_poly.pdbx_strand_id
1 'polypeptide(L)'
;MSDLVATESDVNNYIQNADLDSTLVNPYYPANSTTSMEIKTDFNRNWAHFTGMDTTTAGKGVCADIDIASHNWRFGFNANVLFEIRNNSTLDQKFDLIWSLVRTDGSVKKITGLSGFILKTNKIAKVNAVMPLPSLQGIAISDLEKIVFSLIAKDKTSVDFYLRGLAITRLEEQNVDFGYANEKSNAIDNGNLSKWGYNGGFSAVNSNLQYKYNSGDQTPVMNVSSSNTEGDRGINMEFDVIEKSSNYYYPILLNLKIRDYNDRKDDIAVRVVVYNIDGSIQVHQVDKLRLRNAINDYTLSIPSIKSLGSTQSNIQKVAVQVVDSSANSINWDIYYAKVEFLPDNKLNHVGNNNILLSYDDPTANVVPVNVIKEYKGVVNGHKVINFKSSTIDVNDKKMYMQLDYNKMQSDFEDFAGNKIKAKIRIKNNTDNNSFKIYAQYNYGTGSTRITLKQFNLENNSVASVDDLILPTPSSLPDVNVSSLESIFVYVQAVDITKNIDFDVLEFNLAQYAVKKVLGNSIQQNTLPVIQLNGDVSSMNGSKYANTSFSFIDKERKINAFAKIEWQGDSSQAYPKKNYKLKLYSDNKVKNKLKVRFKPTWVNESSYVLKANFIDVTEARNICNARIFSKATQVTKIKNPDVRDSLVKAPNYGQMDGFPVKVFLNGNDLGLYTLNLSKHDVSFGMDEDVDTNEAISFETINSLLNTVSDTIDGTNYACEVHDDPTPDLINNFSSFLNFINTSTDNDFKAHLAEYIDIKSVINTYLFGIWAHEWDNTAKSLILLTWDSGKTYYMIPYDLDSTWYLYWNGSKLSNETSFALSGNIGKFVTNANYNVLFKRIYNLMFDQVKEQWTMLRNSVWNNERAIDVFKQFISEIPESEFESNLELWPTIPSSTTNDFNQIKQSIIKRGDEMDAFLDAD
;
A
#
# COMPACT_ATOMS: atom_id res chain seq x y z
N MET A 1 -0.77 -6.75 15.16
CA MET A 1 -0.76 -5.85 16.34
C MET A 1 0.65 -5.81 16.86
N SER A 2 1.34 -4.71 17.09
CA SER A 2 0.97 -3.29 17.16
C SER A 2 2.28 -2.52 17.31
N ASP A 3 2.44 -1.33 16.75
CA ASP A 3 2.12 -0.05 17.37
C ASP A 3 2.94 0.93 16.47
N LEU A 4 2.52 2.13 16.05
CA LEU A 4 2.28 3.26 16.96
C LEU A 4 3.08 3.13 18.27
N VAL A 5 4.32 2.60 18.21
CA VAL A 5 5.22 2.64 19.36
C VAL A 5 5.75 4.05 19.36
N ALA A 6 5.39 4.78 20.40
CA ALA A 6 5.87 6.10 20.74
C ALA A 6 7.37 6.25 20.42
N THR A 7 7.69 6.77 19.24
CA THR A 7 8.99 7.36 18.93
C THR A 7 8.68 8.54 18.02
N GLU A 8 8.79 9.75 18.59
CA GLU A 8 8.49 11.09 18.02
C GLU A 8 7.05 11.63 18.05
N SER A 9 6.00 10.80 18.16
CA SER A 9 4.62 11.35 18.10
C SER A 9 4.18 12.14 19.33
N ASP A 10 4.66 11.84 20.54
CA ASP A 10 4.21 12.59 21.74
C ASP A 10 4.81 14.01 21.82
N VAL A 11 5.81 14.34 21.01
CA VAL A 11 6.35 15.72 20.91
C VAL A 11 5.51 16.60 19.96
N ASN A 12 4.74 15.96 19.06
CA ASN A 12 3.94 16.62 18.02
C ASN A 12 2.43 16.36 18.13
N ASN A 13 2.01 15.39 18.93
CA ASN A 13 0.61 15.10 19.26
C ASN A 13 0.13 16.10 20.32
N TYR A 14 -1.03 16.69 20.11
CA TYR A 14 -1.58 17.68 21.06
C TYR A 14 -2.27 17.03 22.27
N ILE A 15 -2.28 15.69 22.34
CA ILE A 15 -2.79 14.89 23.47
C ILE A 15 -1.66 13.97 23.95
N GLN A 16 -1.29 14.09 25.22
CA GLN A 16 -0.24 13.27 25.84
C GLN A 16 -0.75 11.86 26.17
N ASN A 17 0.08 10.81 26.02
CA ASN A 17 -0.24 9.43 26.42
C ASN A 17 -1.50 8.83 25.74
N ALA A 18 -1.83 9.26 24.53
CA ALA A 18 -3.04 8.84 23.82
C ALA A 18 -3.04 7.36 23.37
N ASP A 19 -1.87 6.72 23.36
CA ASP A 19 -1.67 5.30 23.13
C ASP A 19 -1.78 4.44 24.41
N LEU A 20 -1.87 5.08 25.59
CA LEU A 20 -2.01 4.44 26.90
C LEU A 20 -0.80 3.56 27.28
N ASP A 21 0.41 3.97 26.89
CA ASP A 21 1.66 3.24 27.15
C ASP A 21 2.34 3.62 28.49
N SER A 22 1.88 4.68 29.19
CA SER A 22 2.40 5.09 30.50
C SER A 22 1.35 5.09 31.63
N THR A 23 1.80 4.90 32.88
CA THR A 23 0.94 4.85 34.08
C THR A 23 0.59 6.22 34.68
N LEU A 24 1.09 7.32 34.11
CA LEU A 24 1.14 8.61 34.83
C LEU A 24 0.01 9.59 34.49
N VAL A 25 -0.62 9.54 33.31
CA VAL A 25 -1.75 10.43 32.96
C VAL A 25 -2.75 9.73 32.03
N ASN A 26 -4.01 9.57 32.43
CA ASN A 26 -5.06 9.09 31.52
C ASN A 26 -5.59 10.28 30.69
N PRO A 27 -5.37 10.35 29.36
CA PRO A 27 -5.84 11.48 28.55
C PRO A 27 -7.34 11.43 28.27
N TYR A 28 -7.97 10.28 28.48
CA TYR A 28 -9.37 10.11 28.22
C TYR A 28 -10.17 10.18 29.52
N TYR A 29 -11.34 10.79 29.42
CA TYR A 29 -12.32 10.75 30.49
C TYR A 29 -13.74 10.56 29.92
N PRO A 30 -14.66 9.96 30.68
CA PRO A 30 -16.02 9.77 30.22
C PRO A 30 -16.71 11.11 29.91
N ALA A 31 -17.44 11.17 28.79
CA ALA A 31 -18.12 12.40 28.35
C ALA A 31 -19.26 12.85 29.29
N ASN A 32 -19.78 11.93 30.11
CA ASN A 32 -20.77 12.21 31.13
C ASN A 32 -20.75 11.14 32.25
N SER A 33 -21.51 11.37 33.32
CA SER A 33 -21.60 10.47 34.48
C SER A 33 -22.26 9.11 34.20
N THR A 34 -22.91 8.94 33.04
CA THR A 34 -23.54 7.69 32.61
C THR A 34 -22.64 6.82 31.73
N THR A 35 -21.41 7.29 31.47
CA THR A 35 -20.36 6.54 30.79
C THR A 35 -19.29 6.17 31.80
N SER A 36 -18.90 4.91 31.87
CA SER A 36 -17.72 4.45 32.60
C SER A 36 -16.56 4.25 31.63
N MET A 37 -15.35 4.38 32.15
CA MET A 37 -14.12 4.09 31.43
C MET A 37 -13.28 3.13 32.26
N GLU A 38 -12.67 2.17 31.57
CA GLU A 38 -11.58 1.35 32.10
C GLU A 38 -10.50 1.16 31.02
N ILE A 39 -9.28 0.85 31.42
CA ILE A 39 -8.22 0.46 30.48
C ILE A 39 -8.23 -1.05 30.39
N LYS A 40 -8.31 -1.59 29.17
CA LYS A 40 -8.26 -3.03 28.90
C LYS A 40 -7.16 -3.35 27.92
N THR A 41 -6.43 -4.41 28.20
CA THR A 41 -5.52 -4.99 27.23
C THR A 41 -6.27 -6.01 26.38
N ASP A 42 -6.35 -5.75 25.08
CA ASP A 42 -6.89 -6.66 24.08
C ASP A 42 -5.94 -6.62 22.88
N PHE A 43 -5.76 -7.74 22.18
CA PHE A 43 -4.95 -7.76 20.96
C PHE A 43 -3.49 -7.28 21.17
N ASN A 44 -2.87 -7.66 22.30
CA ASN A 44 -1.54 -7.22 22.75
C ASN A 44 -1.36 -5.69 22.85
N ARG A 45 -2.46 -4.94 23.04
CA ARG A 45 -2.50 -3.48 23.02
C ARG A 45 -3.35 -2.95 24.16
N ASN A 46 -3.01 -1.79 24.71
CA ASN A 46 -3.89 -1.07 25.63
C ASN A 46 -4.98 -0.32 24.86
N TRP A 47 -6.21 -0.41 25.35
CA TRP A 47 -7.38 0.28 24.83
C TRP A 47 -8.12 0.98 25.97
N ALA A 48 -8.65 2.16 25.70
CA ALA A 48 -9.64 2.79 26.55
C ALA A 48 -11.01 2.20 26.20
N HIS A 49 -11.59 1.46 27.14
CA HIS A 49 -12.89 0.83 27.00
C HIS A 49 -13.96 1.69 27.68
N PHE A 50 -15.00 2.04 26.93
CA PHE A 50 -16.10 2.88 27.39
C PHE A 50 -17.41 2.11 27.36
N THR A 51 -18.11 2.08 28.50
CA THR A 51 -19.43 1.45 28.59
C THR A 51 -20.46 2.39 29.18
N GLY A 52 -21.70 2.30 28.72
CA GLY A 52 -22.81 3.08 29.24
C GLY A 52 -24.12 2.40 28.90
N MET A 53 -24.72 1.71 29.86
CA MET A 53 -25.88 0.83 29.63
C MET A 53 -27.22 1.56 29.60
N ASP A 54 -27.27 2.79 30.11
CA ASP A 54 -28.48 3.61 30.07
C ASP A 54 -28.89 3.90 28.61
N THR A 55 -30.18 3.89 28.29
CA THR A 55 -30.75 4.20 26.96
C THR A 55 -31.60 5.47 26.98
N THR A 56 -31.55 6.24 28.06
CA THR A 56 -32.34 7.48 28.22
C THR A 56 -31.50 8.75 28.12
N THR A 57 -30.22 8.68 28.50
CA THR A 57 -29.26 9.79 28.43
C THR A 57 -28.52 9.82 27.09
N ALA A 58 -28.45 11.00 26.47
CA ALA A 58 -27.70 11.24 25.24
C ALA A 58 -26.25 11.64 25.55
N GLY A 59 -25.37 11.62 24.55
CA GLY A 59 -24.01 12.17 24.67
C GLY A 59 -23.07 11.33 25.54
N LYS A 60 -23.30 10.01 25.63
CA LYS A 60 -22.35 9.07 26.22
C LYS A 60 -21.17 8.87 25.30
N GLY A 61 -19.97 8.71 25.84
CA GLY A 61 -18.78 8.58 25.02
C GLY A 61 -17.52 9.03 25.74
N VAL A 62 -16.55 9.51 24.98
CA VAL A 62 -15.21 9.86 25.48
C VAL A 62 -14.88 11.32 25.17
N CYS A 63 -14.18 11.95 26.11
CA CYS A 63 -13.54 13.23 25.93
C CYS A 63 -12.02 13.12 26.14
N ALA A 64 -11.28 14.00 25.49
CA ALA A 64 -9.85 14.22 25.75
C ALA A 64 -9.54 15.73 25.65
N ASP A 65 -8.76 16.23 26.60
CA ASP A 65 -8.35 17.64 26.63
C ASP A 65 -7.11 17.84 25.75
N ILE A 66 -7.14 18.90 24.95
CA ILE A 66 -6.03 19.36 24.12
C ILE A 66 -5.44 20.60 24.80
N ASP A 67 -4.19 20.49 25.25
CA ASP A 67 -3.51 21.59 25.95
C ASP A 67 -3.04 22.65 24.94
N ILE A 68 -3.66 23.83 25.01
CA ILE A 68 -3.32 24.99 24.17
C ILE A 68 -2.13 25.75 24.74
N ALA A 69 -1.94 25.77 26.06
CA ALA A 69 -0.95 26.61 26.71
C ALA A 69 0.48 26.24 26.31
N SER A 70 0.73 24.95 26.09
CA SER A 70 2.01 24.41 25.59
C SER A 70 2.15 24.45 24.05
N HIS A 71 1.08 24.79 23.31
CA HIS A 71 1.01 24.62 21.84
C HIS A 71 0.36 25.78 21.08
N ASN A 72 0.26 26.98 21.67
CA ASN A 72 -0.53 28.11 21.14
C ASN A 72 -0.24 28.50 19.68
N TRP A 73 1.01 28.44 19.22
CA TRP A 73 1.40 28.77 17.84
C TRP A 73 0.88 27.74 16.82
N ARG A 74 0.60 26.50 17.26
CA ARG A 74 0.21 25.38 16.40
C ARG A 74 -1.26 25.47 15.96
N PHE A 75 -2.11 26.15 16.72
CA PHE A 75 -3.54 26.35 16.42
C PHE A 75 -3.83 27.50 15.42
N GLY A 76 -2.77 28.07 14.84
CA GLY A 76 -2.85 28.91 13.64
C GLY A 76 -3.04 28.12 12.34
N PHE A 77 -3.02 26.77 12.39
CA PHE A 77 -3.13 25.87 11.24
C PHE A 77 -4.22 24.80 11.44
N ASN A 78 -4.74 24.21 10.34
CA ASN A 78 -5.61 23.03 10.43
C ASN A 78 -4.84 21.87 11.09
N ALA A 79 -5.52 21.04 11.88
CA ALA A 79 -4.90 19.85 12.50
C ALA A 79 -5.54 18.56 11.98
N ASN A 80 -4.71 17.54 11.75
CA ASN A 80 -5.13 16.20 11.36
C ASN A 80 -5.44 15.36 12.60
N VAL A 81 -6.48 14.53 12.54
CA VAL A 81 -7.03 13.77 13.66
C VAL A 81 -7.17 12.31 13.26
N LEU A 82 -6.44 11.44 13.93
CA LEU A 82 -6.36 10.01 13.63
C LEU A 82 -6.66 9.20 14.88
N PHE A 83 -7.49 8.16 14.80
CA PHE A 83 -7.65 7.18 15.88
C PHE A 83 -8.23 5.84 15.39
N GLU A 84 -8.06 4.79 16.20
CA GLU A 84 -8.70 3.49 16.02
C GLU A 84 -9.87 3.35 17.00
N ILE A 85 -11.03 2.91 16.50
CA ILE A 85 -12.20 2.63 17.32
C ILE A 85 -12.83 1.29 16.98
N ARG A 86 -13.24 0.53 18.00
CA ARG A 86 -13.98 -0.73 17.86
C ARG A 86 -15.33 -0.61 18.55
N ASN A 87 -16.41 -0.79 17.80
CA ASN A 87 -17.73 -0.95 18.42
C ASN A 87 -17.86 -2.39 18.93
N ASN A 88 -17.97 -2.55 20.24
CA ASN A 88 -18.11 -3.84 20.91
C ASN A 88 -19.56 -4.11 21.34
N SER A 89 -20.48 -3.21 20.99
CA SER A 89 -21.91 -3.42 21.14
C SER A 89 -22.47 -4.38 20.11
N THR A 90 -23.53 -5.09 20.49
CA THR A 90 -24.31 -5.98 19.62
C THR A 90 -25.11 -5.25 18.53
N LEU A 91 -25.12 -3.92 18.55
CA LEU A 91 -25.81 -3.08 17.57
C LEU A 91 -24.85 -2.06 16.93
N ASP A 92 -25.16 -1.68 15.70
CA ASP A 92 -24.50 -0.56 15.02
C ASP A 92 -24.72 0.72 15.84
N GLN A 93 -23.65 1.47 16.09
CA GLN A 93 -23.70 2.68 16.90
C GLN A 93 -23.39 3.91 16.06
N LYS A 94 -24.11 5.00 16.28
CA LYS A 94 -23.84 6.28 15.63
C LYS A 94 -23.09 7.19 16.57
N PHE A 95 -22.01 7.77 16.09
CA PHE A 95 -21.21 8.72 16.84
C PHE A 95 -21.19 10.10 16.18
N ASP A 96 -21.00 11.12 17.00
CA ASP A 96 -20.64 12.48 16.61
C ASP A 96 -19.23 12.76 17.14
N LEU A 97 -18.39 13.33 16.28
CA LEU A 97 -17.10 13.91 16.64
C LEU A 97 -17.30 15.42 16.83
N ILE A 98 -17.02 15.92 18.03
CA ILE A 98 -17.28 17.30 18.44
C ILE A 98 -16.02 17.91 19.03
N TRP A 99 -15.74 19.14 18.64
CA TRP A 99 -14.70 19.99 19.21
C TRP A 99 -15.37 21.05 20.09
N SER A 100 -15.04 21.09 21.37
CA SER A 100 -15.52 22.14 22.26
C SER A 100 -14.39 23.15 22.49
N LEU A 101 -14.54 24.34 21.92
CA LEU A 101 -13.64 25.47 22.16
C LEU A 101 -14.06 26.15 23.47
N VAL A 102 -13.30 25.93 24.54
CA VAL A 102 -13.55 26.52 25.86
C VAL A 102 -12.78 27.82 25.95
N ARG A 103 -13.49 28.93 26.17
CA ARG A 103 -12.88 30.24 26.34
C ARG A 103 -12.46 30.50 27.78
N THR A 104 -11.55 31.44 27.98
CA THR A 104 -11.06 31.87 29.30
C THR A 104 -12.15 32.47 30.21
N ASP A 105 -13.29 32.88 29.65
CA ASP A 105 -14.48 33.32 30.38
C ASP A 105 -15.44 32.16 30.76
N GLY A 106 -15.07 30.92 30.43
CA GLY A 106 -15.86 29.71 30.66
C GLY A 106 -16.92 29.43 29.59
N SER A 107 -17.10 30.29 28.58
CA SER A 107 -18.05 30.05 27.49
C SER A 107 -17.53 28.96 26.54
N VAL A 108 -18.43 28.12 26.03
CA VAL A 108 -18.07 26.98 25.17
C VAL A 108 -18.72 27.11 23.79
N LYS A 109 -17.91 27.09 22.73
CA LYS A 109 -18.39 26.94 21.35
C LYS A 109 -18.16 25.51 20.88
N LYS A 110 -19.25 24.78 20.61
CA LYS A 110 -19.18 23.42 20.05
C LYS A 110 -19.15 23.47 18.53
N ILE A 111 -18.27 22.68 17.93
CA ILE A 111 -18.14 22.51 16.50
C ILE A 111 -18.25 21.02 16.22
N THR A 112 -19.27 20.63 15.47
CA THR A 112 -19.40 19.24 15.04
C THR A 112 -18.44 19.02 13.88
N GLY A 113 -17.37 18.28 14.12
CA GLY A 113 -16.40 17.92 13.08
C GLY A 113 -16.96 16.85 12.14
N LEU A 114 -17.55 15.80 12.72
CA LEU A 114 -18.26 14.78 11.96
C LEU A 114 -19.53 14.37 12.71
N SER A 115 -20.63 14.11 11.98
CA SER A 115 -21.89 13.73 12.61
C SER A 115 -22.48 12.43 12.07
N GLY A 116 -22.94 11.59 12.99
CA GLY A 116 -23.74 10.40 12.71
C GLY A 116 -23.02 9.30 11.95
N PHE A 117 -21.69 9.21 12.04
CA PHE A 117 -21.00 8.07 11.45
C PHE A 117 -21.35 6.79 12.19
N ILE A 118 -21.55 5.73 11.41
CA ILE A 118 -21.96 4.44 11.93
C ILE A 118 -20.73 3.59 12.15
N LEU A 119 -20.53 3.11 13.37
CA LEU A 119 -19.59 2.05 13.66
C LEU A 119 -20.33 0.72 13.70
N LYS A 120 -19.92 -0.19 12.82
CA LYS A 120 -20.51 -1.51 12.70
C LYS A 120 -20.18 -2.38 13.90
N THR A 121 -21.16 -3.14 14.37
CA THR A 121 -20.98 -4.12 15.47
C THR A 121 -19.75 -4.99 15.24
N ASN A 122 -18.90 -5.11 16.26
CA ASN A 122 -17.69 -5.93 16.31
C ASN A 122 -16.65 -5.63 15.22
N LYS A 123 -16.70 -4.44 14.60
CA LYS A 123 -15.71 -4.02 13.63
C LYS A 123 -14.79 -2.96 14.21
N ILE A 124 -13.52 -3.04 13.83
CA ILE A 124 -12.53 -1.98 14.03
C ILE A 124 -12.61 -1.04 12.84
N ALA A 125 -12.63 0.26 13.12
CA ALA A 125 -12.56 1.31 12.13
C ALA A 125 -11.40 2.24 12.45
N LYS A 126 -10.69 2.66 11.39
CA LYS A 126 -9.74 3.77 11.46
C LYS A 126 -10.46 5.03 11.04
N VAL A 127 -10.32 6.08 11.86
CA VAL A 127 -10.95 7.38 11.62
C VAL A 127 -9.87 8.39 11.29
N ASN A 128 -10.04 9.09 10.17
CA ASN A 128 -9.21 10.22 9.75
C ASN A 128 -10.11 11.45 9.53
N ALA A 129 -9.90 12.50 10.33
CA ALA A 129 -10.70 13.72 10.34
C ALA A 129 -9.80 14.97 10.46
N VAL A 130 -10.36 16.13 10.17
CA VAL A 130 -9.66 17.42 10.31
C VAL A 130 -10.33 18.27 11.38
N MET A 131 -9.54 18.83 12.29
CA MET A 131 -10.00 19.83 13.25
C MET A 131 -9.96 21.22 12.58
N PRO A 132 -11.09 21.93 12.52
CA PRO A 132 -11.14 23.26 11.93
C PRO A 132 -10.42 24.28 12.81
N LEU A 133 -9.74 25.22 12.16
CA LEU A 133 -9.08 26.38 12.78
C LEU A 133 -9.99 27.16 13.74
N PRO A 134 -9.60 27.38 15.01
CA PRO A 134 -10.40 28.19 15.94
C PRO A 134 -10.63 29.63 15.45
N SER A 135 -9.67 30.20 14.73
CA SER A 135 -9.76 31.55 14.14
C SER A 135 -10.85 31.64 13.05
N LEU A 136 -11.05 30.58 12.24
CA LEU A 136 -12.15 30.48 11.28
C LEU A 136 -13.52 30.38 11.97
N GLN A 137 -13.53 30.03 13.25
CA GLN A 137 -14.72 29.96 14.08
C GLN A 137 -14.97 31.28 14.83
N GLY A 138 -14.22 32.34 14.54
CA GLY A 138 -14.39 33.65 15.16
C GLY A 138 -13.94 33.70 16.62
N ILE A 139 -13.00 32.83 17.02
CA ILE A 139 -12.40 32.82 18.36
C ILE A 139 -10.90 33.08 18.21
N ALA A 140 -10.39 34.12 18.87
CA ALA A 140 -8.95 34.35 18.91
C ALA A 140 -8.27 33.28 19.78
N ILE A 141 -7.08 32.83 19.40
CA ILE A 141 -6.34 31.81 20.15
C ILE A 141 -6.06 32.29 21.58
N SER A 142 -5.85 33.61 21.78
CA SER A 142 -5.66 34.24 23.09
C SER A 142 -6.86 34.09 24.04
N ASP A 143 -8.05 33.86 23.48
CA ASP A 143 -9.29 33.77 24.25
C ASP A 143 -9.65 32.33 24.61
N LEU A 144 -8.85 31.35 24.16
CA LEU A 144 -9.07 29.93 24.43
C LEU A 144 -8.33 29.48 25.69
N GLU A 145 -9.05 28.80 26.58
CA GLU A 145 -8.48 28.10 27.73
C GLU A 145 -8.03 26.69 27.32
N LYS A 146 -8.91 25.93 26.65
CA LYS A 146 -8.61 24.58 26.13
C LYS A 146 -9.54 24.18 24.99
N ILE A 147 -9.12 23.18 24.21
CA ILE A 147 -9.98 22.52 23.22
C ILE A 147 -10.28 21.12 23.75
N VAL A 148 -11.53 20.69 23.71
CA VAL A 148 -11.92 19.33 24.10
C VAL A 148 -12.33 18.56 22.85
N PHE A 149 -11.62 17.46 22.58
CA PHE A 149 -12.07 16.41 21.67
C PHE A 149 -13.19 15.63 22.35
N SER A 150 -14.31 15.41 21.66
CA SER A 150 -15.40 14.58 22.17
C SER A 150 -15.88 13.63 21.07
N LEU A 151 -15.93 12.35 21.38
CA LEU A 151 -16.55 11.32 20.56
C LEU A 151 -17.74 10.76 21.31
N ILE A 152 -18.95 11.13 20.90
CA ILE A 152 -20.18 10.83 21.65
C ILE A 152 -21.20 10.10 20.80
N ALA A 153 -21.96 9.18 21.41
CA ALA A 153 -23.09 8.56 20.77
C ALA A 153 -24.16 9.62 20.46
N LYS A 154 -24.57 9.63 19.19
CA LYS A 154 -25.57 10.57 18.65
C LYS A 154 -26.97 10.26 19.18
N ASP A 155 -27.30 8.97 19.23
CA ASP A 155 -28.60 8.48 19.65
C ASP A 155 -28.58 8.16 21.16
N LYS A 156 -29.75 8.12 21.80
CA LYS A 156 -29.91 7.69 23.21
C LYS A 156 -29.81 6.15 23.32
N THR A 157 -28.66 5.59 22.94
CA THR A 157 -28.42 4.15 22.92
C THR A 157 -27.37 3.78 23.94
N SER A 158 -27.35 2.53 24.43
CA SER A 158 -26.20 2.09 25.21
C SER A 158 -24.92 2.19 24.37
N VAL A 159 -23.78 2.43 25.01
CA VAL A 159 -22.45 2.48 24.39
C VAL A 159 -21.58 1.37 24.95
N ASP A 160 -20.79 0.75 24.07
CA ASP A 160 -19.79 -0.28 24.41
C ASP A 160 -18.76 -0.26 23.27
N PHE A 161 -17.65 0.44 23.49
CA PHE A 161 -16.63 0.61 22.46
C PHE A 161 -15.23 0.78 23.05
N TYR A 162 -14.23 0.46 22.25
CA TYR A 162 -12.82 0.65 22.56
C TYR A 162 -12.24 1.74 21.68
N LEU A 163 -11.40 2.62 22.23
CA LEU A 163 -10.66 3.65 21.51
C LEU A 163 -9.17 3.59 21.86
N ARG A 164 -8.30 3.84 20.88
CA ARG A 164 -6.85 4.01 21.09
C ARG A 164 -6.20 4.86 20.00
N GLY A 165 -4.96 5.27 20.26
CA GLY A 165 -4.08 5.86 19.25
C GLY A 165 -4.56 7.20 18.71
N LEU A 166 -5.21 8.01 19.57
CA LEU A 166 -5.67 9.34 19.19
C LEU A 166 -4.49 10.27 18.94
N ALA A 167 -4.27 10.64 17.68
CA ALA A 167 -3.24 11.58 17.28
C ALA A 167 -3.88 12.84 16.68
N ILE A 168 -3.59 14.00 17.29
CA ILE A 168 -3.92 15.32 16.77
C ILE A 168 -2.62 16.02 16.43
N THR A 169 -2.36 16.23 15.15
CA THR A 169 -1.07 16.73 14.64
C THR A 169 -1.26 17.90 13.68
N ARG A 170 -0.24 18.76 13.53
CA ARG A 170 -0.29 19.88 12.57
C ARG A 170 -0.40 19.32 11.15
N LEU A 171 -1.29 19.88 10.32
CA LEU A 171 -1.20 19.66 8.88
C LEU A 171 0.00 20.48 8.37
N GLU A 172 1.14 19.86 8.08
CA GLU A 172 2.32 20.57 7.58
C GLU A 172 2.00 21.26 6.24
N GLU A 173 2.37 22.54 6.13
CA GLU A 173 2.44 23.24 4.85
C GLU A 173 3.42 22.46 3.97
N GLN A 174 2.94 21.84 2.89
CA GLN A 174 3.87 21.47 1.84
C GLN A 174 4.44 22.79 1.31
N ASN A 175 5.72 23.02 1.55
CA ASN A 175 6.50 23.99 0.79
C ASN A 175 6.45 23.54 -0.67
N VAL A 176 5.43 24.00 -1.40
CA VAL A 176 5.34 23.73 -2.83
C VAL A 176 6.39 24.61 -3.48
N ASP A 177 7.51 24.02 -3.85
CA ASP A 177 8.54 24.66 -4.67
C ASP A 177 7.95 24.89 -6.08
N PHE A 178 7.72 26.16 -6.44
CA PHE A 178 7.00 26.56 -7.66
C PHE A 178 7.94 26.88 -8.82
N GLY A 179 9.02 26.10 -8.97
CA GLY A 179 9.85 26.15 -10.17
C GLY A 179 9.07 25.84 -11.46
N TYR A 180 9.56 26.36 -12.59
CA TYR A 180 9.02 26.18 -13.96
C TYR A 180 8.68 24.73 -14.35
N ALA A 181 9.20 23.73 -13.64
CA ALA A 181 9.00 22.30 -13.89
C ALA A 181 7.58 21.77 -13.52
N ASN A 182 6.81 22.49 -12.68
CA ASN A 182 5.56 21.98 -12.12
C ASN A 182 4.27 22.34 -12.91
N GLU A 183 4.36 23.10 -14.01
CA GLU A 183 3.19 23.45 -14.86
C GLU A 183 2.46 22.22 -15.41
N LYS A 184 3.14 21.08 -15.63
CA LYS A 184 2.52 19.86 -16.19
C LYS A 184 1.43 19.23 -15.31
N SER A 185 1.37 19.62 -14.03
CA SER A 185 0.40 19.10 -13.05
C SER A 185 -0.81 20.03 -12.85
N ASN A 186 -0.74 21.29 -13.27
CA ASN A 186 -1.83 22.24 -13.13
C ASN A 186 -2.81 22.08 -14.30
N ALA A 187 -4.11 21.97 -14.02
CA ALA A 187 -5.13 21.94 -15.04
C ALA A 187 -5.35 23.31 -15.69
N ILE A 188 -5.06 24.40 -14.97
CA ILE A 188 -5.12 25.77 -15.52
C ILE A 188 -3.79 26.08 -16.22
N ASP A 189 -3.88 26.47 -17.50
CA ASP A 189 -2.72 26.97 -18.23
C ASP A 189 -2.24 28.32 -17.67
N ASN A 190 -0.93 28.49 -17.51
CA ASN A 190 -0.26 29.64 -16.89
C ASN A 190 -0.78 30.01 -15.49
N GLY A 191 -1.23 29.02 -14.69
CA GLY A 191 -1.73 29.26 -13.33
C GLY A 191 -0.74 29.94 -12.37
N ASN A 192 0.57 29.80 -12.62
CA ASN A 192 1.70 30.43 -11.90
C ASN A 192 2.05 31.84 -12.37
N LEU A 193 1.38 32.37 -13.39
CA LEU A 193 1.65 33.69 -13.96
C LEU A 193 3.14 33.86 -14.28
N SER A 194 3.76 32.83 -14.88
CA SER A 194 5.17 32.87 -15.28
C SER A 194 5.35 33.34 -16.73
N LYS A 195 4.32 33.20 -17.57
CA LYS A 195 4.30 33.66 -18.97
C LYS A 195 3.68 35.06 -19.05
N TRP A 196 4.55 36.06 -19.18
CA TRP A 196 4.15 37.47 -19.24
C TRP A 196 3.21 37.79 -20.39
N GLY A 197 2.13 38.54 -20.12
CA GLY A 197 1.16 39.00 -21.12
C GLY A 197 0.21 37.91 -21.66
N TYR A 198 0.31 36.68 -21.14
CA TYR A 198 -0.58 35.59 -21.47
C TYR A 198 -1.52 35.33 -20.29
N ASN A 199 -2.82 35.60 -20.46
CA ASN A 199 -3.78 35.42 -19.38
C ASN A 199 -4.05 33.95 -19.04
N GLY A 200 -3.52 32.97 -19.79
CA GLY A 200 -3.73 31.55 -19.48
C GLY A 200 -5.21 31.18 -19.41
N GLY A 201 -5.56 30.11 -18.69
CA GLY A 201 -6.95 29.73 -18.46
C GLY A 201 -7.79 30.76 -17.68
N PHE A 202 -7.34 32.00 -17.47
CA PHE A 202 -8.09 33.01 -16.72
C PHE A 202 -8.94 33.91 -17.64
N SER A 203 -10.21 34.10 -17.27
CA SER A 203 -11.13 35.02 -17.96
C SER A 203 -11.94 35.87 -16.97
N ALA A 204 -12.34 37.06 -17.41
CA ALA A 204 -13.00 38.03 -16.55
C ALA A 204 -14.49 37.70 -16.40
N VAL A 205 -15.05 37.87 -15.20
CA VAL A 205 -16.49 37.78 -14.96
C VAL A 205 -16.96 39.14 -14.49
N ASN A 206 -17.69 39.88 -15.34
CA ASN A 206 -18.17 41.25 -15.08
C ASN A 206 -17.10 42.21 -14.48
N SER A 207 -15.84 41.95 -14.80
CA SER A 207 -14.65 42.61 -14.25
C SER A 207 -13.62 42.88 -15.36
N ASN A 208 -12.56 43.59 -15.03
CA ASN A 208 -11.39 43.78 -15.86
C ASN A 208 -10.26 42.91 -15.33
N LEU A 209 -9.54 42.23 -16.24
CA LEU A 209 -8.31 41.53 -15.93
C LEU A 209 -7.12 42.30 -16.48
N GLN A 210 -6.15 42.59 -15.62
CA GLN A 210 -4.90 43.20 -16.02
C GLN A 210 -3.72 42.45 -15.41
N TYR A 211 -2.82 41.99 -16.27
CA TYR A 211 -1.53 41.49 -15.83
C TYR A 211 -0.64 42.66 -15.43
N LYS A 212 -0.07 42.62 -14.21
CA LYS A 212 0.84 43.66 -13.71
C LYS A 212 1.91 43.07 -12.80
N TYR A 213 2.96 43.83 -12.52
CA TYR A 213 3.84 43.53 -11.40
C TYR A 213 3.31 44.19 -10.13
N ASN A 214 3.34 43.46 -9.02
CA ASN A 214 3.09 44.05 -7.72
C ASN A 214 4.19 45.09 -7.42
N SER A 215 3.79 46.30 -7.00
CA SER A 215 4.69 47.45 -6.91
C SER A 215 5.76 47.33 -5.82
N GLY A 216 5.62 46.38 -4.90
CA GLY A 216 6.57 46.16 -3.79
C GLY A 216 7.69 45.19 -4.13
N ASP A 217 7.36 43.98 -4.57
CA ASP A 217 8.28 42.85 -4.71
C ASP A 217 8.54 42.44 -6.17
N GLN A 218 7.95 43.15 -7.14
CA GLN A 218 8.03 42.83 -8.57
C GLN A 218 7.51 41.42 -8.90
N THR A 219 6.66 40.84 -8.05
CA THR A 219 6.01 39.56 -8.33
C THR A 219 4.92 39.76 -9.39
N PRO A 220 4.85 38.93 -10.45
CA PRO A 220 3.77 38.99 -11.41
C PRO A 220 2.44 38.64 -10.72
N VAL A 221 1.42 39.46 -10.96
CA VAL A 221 0.06 39.25 -10.42
C VAL A 221 -0.98 39.50 -11.50
N MET A 222 -2.10 38.80 -11.37
CA MET A 222 -3.29 39.09 -12.16
C MET A 222 -4.23 39.95 -11.32
N ASN A 223 -4.38 41.21 -11.73
CA ASN A 223 -5.33 42.13 -11.12
C ASN A 223 -6.73 41.88 -11.69
N VAL A 224 -7.70 41.72 -10.79
CA VAL A 224 -9.13 41.59 -11.09
C VAL A 224 -9.83 42.80 -10.49
N SER A 225 -10.26 43.75 -11.32
CA SER A 225 -10.86 44.99 -10.82
C SER A 225 -12.15 45.34 -11.54
N SER A 226 -13.11 45.91 -10.81
CA SER A 226 -14.34 46.39 -11.40
C SER A 226 -14.93 47.56 -10.62
N SER A 227 -15.35 48.59 -11.34
CA SER A 227 -16.02 49.79 -10.80
C SER A 227 -17.52 49.83 -11.09
N ASN A 228 -18.09 48.81 -11.75
CA ASN A 228 -19.52 48.75 -12.07
C ASN A 228 -20.39 48.48 -10.81
N THR A 229 -21.71 48.28 -10.93
CA THR A 229 -22.60 47.96 -9.78
C THR A 229 -23.41 46.67 -9.98
N GLU A 230 -23.04 45.84 -10.96
CA GLU A 230 -23.74 44.59 -11.29
C GLU A 230 -23.28 43.42 -10.40
N GLY A 231 -24.10 42.40 -10.17
CA GLY A 231 -23.70 41.22 -9.39
C GLY A 231 -22.71 40.32 -10.14
N ASP A 232 -22.11 39.36 -9.42
CA ASP A 232 -21.23 38.32 -9.95
C ASP A 232 -19.98 38.83 -10.65
N ARG A 233 -19.10 39.48 -9.90
CA ARG A 233 -17.82 39.99 -10.39
C ARG A 233 -16.65 39.20 -9.88
N GLY A 234 -15.70 38.91 -10.74
CA GLY A 234 -14.50 38.24 -10.31
C GLY A 234 -13.78 37.59 -11.47
N ILE A 235 -13.33 36.36 -11.26
CA ILE A 235 -12.49 35.66 -12.20
C ILE A 235 -13.00 34.25 -12.46
N ASN A 236 -12.82 33.82 -13.69
CA ASN A 236 -13.00 32.45 -14.12
C ASN A 236 -11.64 31.80 -14.34
N MET A 237 -11.48 30.56 -13.89
CA MET A 237 -10.29 29.75 -14.09
C MET A 237 -10.67 28.50 -14.88
N GLU A 238 -10.53 28.56 -16.19
CA GLU A 238 -10.95 27.58 -17.19
C GLU A 238 -9.88 26.51 -17.42
N PHE A 239 -10.32 25.25 -17.59
CA PHE A 239 -9.48 24.11 -17.93
C PHE A 239 -10.26 23.06 -18.74
N ASP A 240 -9.55 22.34 -19.60
CA ASP A 240 -10.14 21.32 -20.48
C ASP A 240 -10.32 19.98 -19.78
N VAL A 241 -11.51 19.39 -19.95
CA VAL A 241 -11.86 18.08 -19.38
C VAL A 241 -11.92 16.98 -20.45
N ILE A 242 -12.00 17.36 -21.73
CA ILE A 242 -12.24 16.43 -22.85
C ILE A 242 -11.01 15.54 -23.15
N GLU A 243 -9.79 16.04 -23.07
CA GLU A 243 -8.60 15.26 -23.43
C GLU A 243 -8.23 14.16 -22.40
N LYS A 244 -8.88 14.12 -21.24
CA LYS A 244 -8.57 13.16 -20.15
C LYS A 244 -9.85 12.56 -19.58
N SER A 245 -10.42 11.61 -20.32
CA SER A 245 -11.74 11.00 -20.06
C SER A 245 -11.95 10.41 -18.65
N SER A 246 -10.89 10.08 -17.90
CA SER A 246 -10.97 9.60 -16.52
C SER A 246 -11.19 10.71 -15.47
N ASN A 247 -10.80 11.96 -15.79
CA ASN A 247 -10.78 13.05 -14.81
C ASN A 247 -12.16 13.57 -14.40
N TYR A 248 -13.18 13.26 -15.20
CA TYR A 248 -14.56 13.61 -14.94
C TYR A 248 -15.11 13.06 -13.60
N TYR A 249 -14.54 11.96 -13.13
CA TYR A 249 -14.96 11.26 -11.92
C TYR A 249 -14.19 11.70 -10.68
N TYR A 250 -13.09 12.45 -10.82
CA TYR A 250 -12.23 12.85 -9.72
C TYR A 250 -12.64 14.19 -9.09
N PRO A 251 -12.54 14.33 -7.76
CA PRO A 251 -12.60 15.62 -7.11
C PRO A 251 -11.48 16.55 -7.61
N ILE A 252 -11.75 17.84 -7.53
CA ILE A 252 -10.84 18.90 -7.94
C ILE A 252 -10.28 19.57 -6.68
N LEU A 253 -8.99 19.84 -6.66
CA LEU A 253 -8.33 20.63 -5.63
C LEU A 253 -7.95 22.00 -6.20
N LEU A 254 -8.48 23.07 -5.62
CA LEU A 254 -8.09 24.45 -5.93
C LEU A 254 -7.13 24.97 -4.86
N ASN A 255 -5.92 25.35 -5.25
CA ASN A 255 -5.01 26.16 -4.44
C ASN A 255 -4.97 27.58 -5.01
N LEU A 256 -5.38 28.58 -4.23
CA LEU A 256 -5.55 29.96 -4.67
C LEU A 256 -4.83 30.92 -3.72
N LYS A 257 -3.95 31.76 -4.27
CA LYS A 257 -3.29 32.84 -3.53
C LYS A 257 -3.83 34.19 -3.99
N ILE A 258 -4.56 34.88 -3.12
CA ILE A 258 -5.34 36.07 -3.48
C ILE A 258 -5.35 37.13 -2.36
N ARG A 259 -5.34 38.40 -2.76
CA ARG A 259 -5.49 39.57 -1.89
C ARG A 259 -6.65 40.44 -2.37
N ASP A 260 -7.50 40.94 -1.46
CA ASP A 260 -8.52 41.94 -1.76
C ASP A 260 -8.15 43.30 -1.15
N TYR A 261 -7.88 44.30 -1.99
CA TYR A 261 -7.49 45.64 -1.53
C TYR A 261 -8.63 46.43 -0.87
N ASN A 262 -9.87 46.00 -1.05
CA ASN A 262 -11.04 46.67 -0.45
C ASN A 262 -11.29 46.22 1.00
N ASP A 263 -10.54 45.23 1.52
CA ASP A 263 -10.62 44.68 2.89
C ASP A 263 -12.04 44.32 3.36
N ARG A 264 -12.85 43.77 2.46
CA ARG A 264 -14.27 43.50 2.72
C ARG A 264 -14.45 42.18 3.44
N LYS A 265 -15.46 42.10 4.32
CA LYS A 265 -15.79 40.89 5.09
C LYS A 265 -16.91 40.05 4.46
N ASP A 266 -17.27 40.35 3.22
CA ASP A 266 -18.35 39.69 2.50
C ASP A 266 -17.95 38.26 2.10
N ASP A 267 -18.95 37.37 2.01
CA ASP A 267 -18.75 36.01 1.52
C ASP A 267 -18.64 36.03 -0.02
N ILE A 268 -17.45 35.79 -0.55
CA ILE A 268 -17.15 35.64 -1.98
C ILE A 268 -17.49 34.20 -2.39
N ALA A 269 -18.31 34.02 -3.42
CA ALA A 269 -18.73 32.69 -3.84
C ALA A 269 -17.64 32.00 -4.68
N VAL A 270 -17.41 30.72 -4.40
CA VAL A 270 -16.64 29.82 -5.27
C VAL A 270 -17.61 28.88 -5.97
N ARG A 271 -17.56 28.87 -7.30
CA ARG A 271 -18.49 28.15 -8.15
C ARG A 271 -17.73 27.26 -9.13
N VAL A 272 -18.34 26.14 -9.50
CA VAL A 272 -17.94 25.36 -10.66
C VAL A 272 -18.90 25.67 -11.79
N VAL A 273 -18.35 26.06 -12.94
CA VAL A 273 -19.10 26.35 -14.15
C VAL A 273 -18.79 25.26 -15.17
N VAL A 274 -19.81 24.53 -15.59
CA VAL A 274 -19.71 23.49 -16.62
C VAL A 274 -20.33 24.03 -17.90
N TYR A 275 -19.52 24.15 -18.94
CA TYR A 275 -19.96 24.54 -20.27
C TYR A 275 -20.16 23.28 -21.09
N ASN A 276 -21.36 23.08 -21.59
CA ASN A 276 -21.71 21.89 -22.35
C ASN A 276 -21.49 22.12 -23.87
N ILE A 277 -21.30 21.02 -24.60
CA ILE A 277 -21.10 21.00 -26.06
C ILE A 277 -22.32 21.58 -26.80
N ASP A 278 -23.52 21.44 -26.21
CA ASP A 278 -24.77 22.02 -26.73
C ASP A 278 -24.91 23.54 -26.46
N GLY A 279 -23.92 24.15 -25.81
CA GLY A 279 -23.90 25.57 -25.44
C GLY A 279 -24.62 25.88 -24.12
N SER A 280 -25.21 24.90 -23.43
CA SER A 280 -25.80 25.13 -22.11
C SER A 280 -24.72 25.29 -21.02
N ILE A 281 -25.03 26.09 -19.99
CA ILE A 281 -24.11 26.38 -18.88
C ILE A 281 -24.75 25.96 -17.56
N GLN A 282 -24.04 25.17 -16.77
CA GLN A 282 -24.43 24.80 -15.40
C GLN A 282 -23.50 25.48 -14.40
N VAL A 283 -24.07 26.08 -13.35
CA VAL A 283 -23.30 26.78 -12.31
C VAL A 283 -23.65 26.17 -10.95
N HIS A 284 -22.63 25.65 -10.27
CA HIS A 284 -22.75 25.04 -8.95
C HIS A 284 -21.92 25.82 -7.95
N GLN A 285 -22.55 26.48 -6.98
CA GLN A 285 -21.80 27.05 -5.86
C GLN A 285 -21.31 25.94 -4.95
N VAL A 286 -20.00 25.86 -4.73
CA VAL A 286 -19.34 24.77 -4.01
C VAL A 286 -18.73 25.25 -2.69
N ASP A 287 -18.35 26.52 -2.59
CA ASP A 287 -17.79 27.08 -1.35
C ASP A 287 -17.95 28.61 -1.28
N LYS A 288 -17.48 29.20 -0.17
CA LYS A 288 -17.40 30.65 0.06
C LYS A 288 -16.04 31.02 0.67
N LEU A 289 -15.48 32.14 0.22
CA LEU A 289 -14.23 32.73 0.71
C LEU A 289 -14.51 34.05 1.42
N ARG A 290 -13.68 34.39 2.41
CA ARG A 290 -13.64 35.73 3.00
C ARG A 290 -12.28 36.33 2.77
N LEU A 291 -12.19 37.18 1.76
CA LEU A 291 -10.95 37.84 1.39
C LEU A 291 -10.63 38.96 2.38
N ARG A 292 -9.35 39.30 2.50
CA ARG A 292 -8.88 40.42 3.33
C ARG A 292 -7.85 41.22 2.54
N ASN A 293 -7.54 42.42 3.03
CA ASN A 293 -6.40 43.20 2.57
C ASN A 293 -5.07 42.68 3.14
N ALA A 294 -4.87 41.39 2.94
CA ALA A 294 -3.66 40.63 3.18
C ALA A 294 -3.54 39.58 2.07
N ILE A 295 -2.35 39.04 1.87
CA ILE A 295 -2.17 37.89 0.98
C ILE A 295 -2.75 36.68 1.72
N ASN A 296 -3.73 36.00 1.12
CA ASN A 296 -4.36 34.81 1.68
C ASN A 296 -4.10 33.63 0.76
N ASP A 297 -3.76 32.50 1.37
CA ASP A 297 -3.64 31.20 0.70
C ASP A 297 -4.86 30.35 1.05
N TYR A 298 -5.58 29.89 0.03
CA TYR A 298 -6.75 29.03 0.17
C TYR A 298 -6.52 27.70 -0.53
N THR A 299 -6.89 26.62 0.15
CA THR A 299 -6.97 25.28 -0.43
C THR A 299 -8.39 24.77 -0.28
N LEU A 300 -9.06 24.51 -1.41
CA LEU A 300 -10.46 24.14 -1.49
C LEU A 300 -10.62 22.80 -2.21
N SER A 301 -11.42 21.90 -1.64
CA SER A 301 -11.81 20.64 -2.27
C SER A 301 -13.17 20.81 -2.94
N ILE A 302 -13.23 20.51 -4.23
CA ILE A 302 -14.38 20.69 -5.09
C ILE A 302 -14.88 19.30 -5.52
N PRO A 303 -16.19 19.00 -5.41
CA PRO A 303 -16.75 17.71 -5.83
C PRO A 303 -16.43 17.39 -7.31
N SER A 304 -16.41 16.11 -7.65
CA SER A 304 -16.17 15.72 -9.05
C SER A 304 -17.27 16.26 -9.96
N ILE A 305 -16.91 16.57 -11.20
CA ILE A 305 -17.84 17.16 -12.17
C ILE A 305 -19.05 16.22 -12.39
N LYS A 306 -18.85 14.90 -12.27
CA LYS A 306 -19.93 13.92 -12.23
C LYS A 306 -20.90 14.10 -11.08
N SER A 307 -20.39 14.30 -9.86
CA SER A 307 -21.24 14.45 -8.67
C SER A 307 -22.10 15.72 -8.71
N LEU A 308 -21.72 16.69 -9.55
CA LEU A 308 -22.50 17.91 -9.80
C LEU A 308 -23.65 17.70 -10.80
N GLY A 309 -23.80 16.50 -11.38
CA GLY A 309 -24.97 16.11 -12.18
C GLY A 309 -24.84 16.33 -13.69
N SER A 310 -23.65 16.66 -14.20
CA SER A 310 -23.40 16.72 -15.64
C SER A 310 -23.27 15.29 -16.24
N THR A 311 -23.02 15.15 -17.54
CA THR A 311 -22.63 13.87 -18.16
C THR A 311 -21.43 14.07 -19.08
N GLN A 312 -20.44 13.19 -19.00
CA GLN A 312 -19.16 13.34 -19.71
C GLN A 312 -19.29 13.62 -21.22
N SER A 313 -20.24 12.99 -21.90
CA SER A 313 -20.44 13.13 -23.35
C SER A 313 -20.88 14.53 -23.79
N ASN A 314 -21.31 15.37 -22.85
CA ASN A 314 -21.91 16.67 -23.15
C ASN A 314 -21.07 17.84 -22.66
N ILE A 315 -19.86 17.65 -22.13
CA ILE A 315 -19.07 18.73 -21.52
C ILE A 315 -18.03 19.25 -22.51
N GLN A 316 -18.06 20.55 -22.78
CA GLN A 316 -17.08 21.26 -23.60
C GLN A 316 -15.86 21.68 -22.78
N LYS A 317 -16.10 22.40 -21.67
CA LYS A 317 -15.04 22.93 -20.79
C LYS A 317 -15.58 23.11 -19.37
N VAL A 318 -14.70 23.19 -18.39
CA VAL A 318 -15.07 23.47 -16.99
C VAL A 318 -14.24 24.64 -16.48
N ALA A 319 -14.82 25.43 -15.59
CA ALA A 319 -14.12 26.50 -14.92
C ALA A 319 -14.44 26.53 -13.42
N VAL A 320 -13.46 26.97 -12.63
CA VAL A 320 -13.70 27.38 -11.25
C VAL A 320 -13.77 28.90 -11.22
N GLN A 321 -14.92 29.41 -10.79
CA GLN A 321 -15.24 30.82 -10.74
C GLN A 321 -15.15 31.30 -9.29
N VAL A 322 -14.41 32.39 -9.05
CA VAL A 322 -14.38 33.10 -7.76
C VAL A 322 -15.01 34.46 -8.00
N VAL A 323 -16.21 34.68 -7.45
CA VAL A 323 -17.01 35.87 -7.72
C VAL A 323 -17.64 36.46 -6.47
N ASP A 324 -17.62 37.78 -6.43
CA ASP A 324 -18.43 38.57 -5.53
C ASP A 324 -19.84 38.67 -6.12
N SER A 325 -20.79 38.04 -5.45
CA SER A 325 -22.20 38.08 -5.85
C SER A 325 -22.90 39.40 -5.51
N SER A 326 -22.24 40.28 -4.75
CA SER A 326 -22.78 41.58 -4.34
C SER A 326 -22.55 42.68 -5.37
N ALA A 327 -23.33 43.76 -5.27
CA ALA A 327 -23.25 44.95 -6.13
C ALA A 327 -22.07 45.89 -5.80
N ASN A 328 -20.94 45.36 -5.29
CA ASN A 328 -19.81 46.15 -4.81
C ASN A 328 -18.59 46.12 -5.74
N SER A 329 -17.80 47.20 -5.76
CA SER A 329 -16.53 47.22 -6.49
C SER A 329 -15.55 46.18 -5.95
N ILE A 330 -14.78 45.56 -6.86
CA ILE A 330 -13.75 44.58 -6.52
C ILE A 330 -12.38 45.09 -6.97
N ASN A 331 -11.34 44.77 -6.22
CA ASN A 331 -9.95 44.98 -6.61
C ASN A 331 -9.07 43.91 -5.96
N TRP A 332 -8.83 42.84 -6.71
CA TRP A 332 -8.08 41.68 -6.25
C TRP A 332 -6.77 41.55 -6.98
N ASP A 333 -5.72 41.12 -6.28
CA ASP A 333 -4.51 40.60 -6.92
C ASP A 333 -4.43 39.10 -6.65
N ILE A 334 -4.38 38.33 -7.74
CA ILE A 334 -4.15 36.90 -7.73
C ILE A 334 -2.69 36.67 -8.03
N TYR A 335 -2.01 36.04 -7.09
CA TYR A 335 -0.60 35.70 -7.19
C TYR A 335 -0.43 34.32 -7.84
N TYR A 336 -1.42 33.43 -7.65
CA TYR A 336 -1.37 32.07 -8.17
C TYR A 336 -2.75 31.38 -8.13
N ALA A 337 -3.01 30.49 -9.10
CA ALA A 337 -4.04 29.46 -8.98
C ALA A 337 -3.58 28.09 -9.51
N LYS A 338 -3.75 27.03 -8.71
CA LYS A 338 -3.62 25.62 -9.12
C LYS A 338 -4.96 24.93 -9.10
N VAL A 339 -5.26 24.18 -10.15
CA VAL A 339 -6.33 23.19 -10.16
C VAL A 339 -5.70 21.82 -10.40
N GLU A 340 -5.95 20.88 -9.49
CA GLU A 340 -5.47 19.49 -9.62
C GLU A 340 -6.64 18.52 -9.55
N PHE A 341 -6.66 17.50 -10.42
CA PHE A 341 -7.56 16.36 -10.27
C PHE A 341 -6.94 15.36 -9.30
N LEU A 342 -7.72 14.85 -8.35
CA LEU A 342 -7.25 13.88 -7.36
C LEU A 342 -7.61 12.44 -7.80
N PRO A 343 -6.70 11.68 -8.46
CA PRO A 343 -6.93 10.27 -8.74
C PRO A 343 -6.97 9.45 -7.44
N ASP A 344 -7.69 8.32 -7.44
CA ASP A 344 -7.98 7.49 -6.25
C ASP A 344 -6.76 7.08 -5.41
N ASN A 345 -5.56 7.09 -6.00
CA ASN A 345 -4.29 6.76 -5.36
C ASN A 345 -3.54 7.94 -4.71
N LYS A 346 -4.04 9.18 -4.85
CA LYS A 346 -3.46 10.40 -4.24
C LYS A 346 -4.35 11.07 -3.18
N LEU A 347 -5.44 10.42 -2.75
CA LEU A 347 -6.40 10.92 -1.74
C LEU A 347 -5.87 11.02 -0.29
N ASN A 348 -4.55 11.06 -0.07
CA ASN A 348 -3.97 11.05 1.28
C ASN A 348 -3.72 12.43 1.89
N HIS A 349 -3.90 13.55 1.17
CA HIS A 349 -3.38 14.84 1.69
C HIS A 349 -4.22 16.11 1.49
N VAL A 350 -5.54 16.06 1.25
CA VAL A 350 -6.35 17.30 1.42
C VAL A 350 -7.75 17.02 1.92
N GLY A 351 -8.11 17.64 3.03
CA GLY A 351 -9.50 17.89 3.39
C GLY A 351 -9.64 19.21 4.13
N ASN A 352 -10.50 20.08 3.62
CA ASN A 352 -11.53 20.64 4.48
C ASN A 352 -12.84 20.01 3.99
N ASN A 353 -13.43 19.19 4.87
CA ASN A 353 -14.71 18.51 4.77
C ASN A 353 -14.85 17.29 3.82
N ASN A 354 -14.00 16.28 3.89
CA ASN A 354 -14.43 14.88 3.65
C ASN A 354 -13.56 13.87 4.41
N ILE A 355 -14.24 13.03 5.21
CA ILE A 355 -13.69 11.99 6.10
C ILE A 355 -13.55 10.66 5.36
N LEU A 356 -12.51 9.88 5.65
CA LEU A 356 -12.35 8.48 5.26
C LEU A 356 -12.64 7.55 6.46
N LEU A 357 -13.57 6.61 6.29
CA LEU A 357 -13.78 5.47 7.20
C LEU A 357 -13.32 4.21 6.47
N SER A 358 -12.28 3.55 6.98
CA SER A 358 -11.84 2.24 6.48
C SER A 358 -12.12 1.17 7.54
N TYR A 359 -12.84 0.11 7.15
CA TYR A 359 -12.96 -1.12 7.94
C TYR A 359 -11.94 -2.15 7.46
N ASP A 360 -11.43 -2.99 8.36
CA ASP A 360 -10.46 -4.05 8.03
C ASP A 360 -11.10 -5.27 7.28
N ASP A 361 -12.12 -5.04 6.43
CA ASP A 361 -12.82 -6.08 5.64
C ASP A 361 -12.84 -5.70 4.15
N PRO A 362 -12.20 -6.47 3.25
CA PRO A 362 -12.08 -6.14 1.81
C PRO A 362 -13.41 -6.25 1.03
N THR A 363 -14.52 -6.62 1.69
CA THR A 363 -15.86 -6.64 1.08
C THR A 363 -16.71 -5.41 1.39
N ALA A 364 -16.21 -4.46 2.18
CA ALA A 364 -16.94 -3.25 2.56
C ALA A 364 -16.84 -2.16 1.48
N ASN A 365 -17.82 -2.12 0.57
CA ASN A 365 -18.02 -0.95 -0.31
C ASN A 365 -18.56 0.25 0.49
N VAL A 366 -17.80 1.34 0.50
CA VAL A 366 -18.24 2.68 0.94
C VAL A 366 -19.16 3.27 -0.13
N VAL A 367 -20.41 3.60 0.23
CA VAL A 367 -21.37 4.26 -0.68
C VAL A 367 -21.78 5.61 -0.08
N PRO A 368 -21.72 6.73 -0.83
CA PRO A 368 -22.30 8.00 -0.40
C PRO A 368 -23.82 7.91 -0.36
N VAL A 369 -24.43 8.40 0.71
CA VAL A 369 -25.90 8.42 0.88
C VAL A 369 -26.46 9.69 0.23
N ASN A 370 -27.41 9.56 -0.72
CA ASN A 370 -28.69 10.29 -0.72
C ASN A 370 -29.73 9.86 -1.79
N VAL A 371 -30.89 9.40 -1.28
CA VAL A 371 -32.33 9.39 -1.74
C VAL A 371 -32.69 8.65 -3.07
N ILE A 372 -33.57 7.62 -3.14
CA ILE A 372 -35.06 7.61 -2.98
C ILE A 372 -35.65 6.18 -2.72
N LYS A 373 -36.72 6.16 -1.87
CA LYS A 373 -37.77 5.16 -1.53
C LYS A 373 -37.49 4.07 -0.47
N GLU A 374 -38.45 3.94 0.45
CA GLU A 374 -38.33 3.49 1.85
C GLU A 374 -37.59 2.16 2.07
N TYR A 375 -36.47 2.25 2.78
CA TYR A 375 -35.76 1.13 3.40
C TYR A 375 -36.12 1.09 4.90
N LYS A 376 -36.68 -0.02 5.39
CA LYS A 376 -36.91 -0.23 6.84
C LYS A 376 -36.14 -1.45 7.39
N GLY A 377 -34.81 -1.35 7.35
CA GLY A 377 -33.95 -2.03 8.31
C GLY A 377 -33.49 -3.47 7.99
N VAL A 378 -32.62 -3.97 8.88
CA VAL A 378 -31.96 -5.28 8.85
C VAL A 378 -32.56 -6.14 9.98
N VAL A 379 -32.95 -7.37 9.69
CA VAL A 379 -33.38 -8.35 10.71
C VAL A 379 -32.40 -9.53 10.64
N ASN A 380 -31.74 -9.84 11.76
CA ASN A 380 -30.73 -10.91 11.88
C ASN A 380 -29.58 -10.84 10.86
N GLY A 381 -29.05 -9.65 10.58
CA GLY A 381 -27.84 -9.48 9.74
C GLY A 381 -28.05 -9.58 8.23
N HIS A 382 -29.29 -9.77 7.74
CA HIS A 382 -29.60 -9.75 6.30
C HIS A 382 -30.53 -8.59 5.94
N LYS A 383 -30.26 -7.89 4.83
CA LYS A 383 -31.13 -6.83 4.30
C LYS A 383 -32.42 -7.46 3.76
N VAL A 384 -33.59 -6.99 4.20
CA VAL A 384 -34.89 -7.50 3.77
C VAL A 384 -35.66 -6.39 3.04
N ILE A 385 -36.16 -6.66 1.83
CA ILE A 385 -37.09 -5.78 1.11
C ILE A 385 -38.47 -6.43 1.13
N ASN A 386 -39.47 -5.72 1.68
CA ASN A 386 -40.80 -6.24 1.99
C ASN A 386 -41.89 -5.50 1.17
N PHE A 387 -42.84 -6.21 0.56
CA PHE A 387 -43.86 -5.63 -0.34
C PHE A 387 -45.28 -6.05 0.03
N LYS A 388 -46.14 -5.07 0.33
CA LYS A 388 -47.59 -5.27 0.49
C LYS A 388 -48.35 -4.97 -0.79
N SER A 389 -49.32 -5.83 -1.11
CA SER A 389 -50.06 -5.89 -2.39
C SER A 389 -50.91 -4.67 -2.76
N SER A 390 -50.92 -3.58 -1.99
CA SER A 390 -51.82 -2.45 -2.21
C SER A 390 -51.32 -1.41 -3.22
N THR A 391 -50.14 -1.59 -3.83
CA THR A 391 -49.52 -0.57 -4.73
C THR A 391 -48.96 -1.12 -6.06
N ILE A 392 -49.52 -2.20 -6.59
CA ILE A 392 -48.99 -2.82 -7.83
C ILE A 392 -50.06 -2.80 -8.95
N ASP A 393 -49.63 -2.34 -10.13
CA ASP A 393 -50.38 -2.34 -11.39
C ASP A 393 -51.05 -3.70 -11.64
N VAL A 394 -52.34 -3.66 -11.96
CA VAL A 394 -53.33 -4.73 -11.76
C VAL A 394 -53.21 -5.92 -12.72
N ASN A 395 -52.31 -5.88 -13.70
CA ASN A 395 -52.28 -6.91 -14.75
C ASN A 395 -51.05 -7.82 -14.77
N ASP A 396 -50.00 -7.55 -14.00
CA ASP A 396 -48.82 -8.45 -13.97
C ASP A 396 -47.94 -8.15 -12.74
N LYS A 397 -48.28 -8.73 -11.59
CA LYS A 397 -47.53 -8.55 -10.32
C LYS A 397 -46.13 -9.21 -10.40
N LYS A 398 -45.14 -8.49 -10.92
CA LYS A 398 -43.76 -8.94 -11.21
C LYS A 398 -42.71 -8.04 -10.54
N MET A 399 -41.58 -8.62 -10.10
CA MET A 399 -40.34 -7.90 -9.80
C MET A 399 -39.26 -8.25 -10.82
N TYR A 400 -38.40 -7.28 -11.17
CA TYR A 400 -37.28 -7.49 -12.09
C TYR A 400 -36.01 -6.74 -11.68
N MET A 401 -34.87 -7.31 -12.06
CA MET A 401 -33.60 -6.59 -12.16
C MET A 401 -33.18 -6.51 -13.63
N GLN A 402 -32.71 -5.33 -14.05
CA GLN A 402 -32.23 -5.05 -15.41
C GLN A 402 -30.71 -5.08 -15.47
N LEU A 403 -30.16 -5.82 -16.42
CA LEU A 403 -28.77 -5.66 -16.86
C LEU A 403 -28.75 -4.79 -18.12
N ASP A 404 -28.14 -3.61 -18.01
CA ASP A 404 -28.13 -2.60 -19.07
C ASP A 404 -26.97 -2.82 -20.05
N TYR A 405 -27.30 -3.16 -21.30
CA TYR A 405 -26.37 -3.62 -22.34
C TYR A 405 -25.36 -2.56 -22.81
N ASN A 406 -25.79 -1.29 -22.87
CA ASN A 406 -24.99 -0.21 -23.46
C ASN A 406 -23.74 0.16 -22.64
N LYS A 407 -23.57 -0.37 -21.42
CA LYS A 407 -22.36 -0.23 -20.59
C LYS A 407 -21.26 -1.27 -20.87
N MET A 408 -21.53 -2.28 -21.69
CA MET A 408 -20.65 -3.46 -21.82
C MET A 408 -20.20 -3.72 -23.27
N GLN A 409 -20.25 -2.73 -24.16
CA GLN A 409 -19.95 -2.97 -25.58
C GLN A 409 -18.48 -3.38 -25.83
N SER A 410 -17.54 -2.98 -24.96
CA SER A 410 -16.14 -3.47 -24.97
C SER A 410 -15.96 -4.83 -24.28
N ASP A 411 -16.88 -5.21 -23.41
CA ASP A 411 -16.79 -6.41 -22.57
C ASP A 411 -17.58 -7.59 -23.16
N PHE A 412 -18.29 -7.37 -24.27
CA PHE A 412 -19.23 -8.35 -24.81
C PHE A 412 -18.55 -9.50 -25.58
N GLU A 413 -17.35 -9.30 -26.13
CA GLU A 413 -16.53 -10.40 -26.64
C GLU A 413 -16.16 -11.40 -25.52
N ASP A 414 -16.13 -10.93 -24.26
CA ASP A 414 -15.96 -11.75 -23.07
C ASP A 414 -17.28 -12.30 -22.49
N PHE A 415 -18.44 -11.69 -22.77
CA PHE A 415 -19.74 -12.21 -22.31
C PHE A 415 -20.27 -13.38 -23.15
N ALA A 416 -19.95 -13.46 -24.44
CA ALA A 416 -20.45 -14.53 -25.32
C ALA A 416 -20.07 -15.96 -24.87
N GLY A 417 -19.08 -16.10 -23.97
CA GLY A 417 -18.64 -17.37 -23.38
C GLY A 417 -18.91 -17.57 -21.88
N ASN A 418 -19.44 -16.57 -21.17
CA ASN A 418 -19.55 -16.59 -19.70
C ASN A 418 -20.99 -16.83 -19.21
N LYS A 419 -21.16 -17.75 -18.25
CA LYS A 419 -22.46 -18.08 -17.64
C LYS A 419 -22.78 -17.06 -16.54
N ILE A 420 -23.99 -16.51 -16.48
CA ILE A 420 -24.38 -15.61 -15.37
C ILE A 420 -25.09 -16.44 -14.31
N LYS A 421 -24.64 -16.37 -13.05
CA LYS A 421 -25.29 -17.05 -11.93
C LYS A 421 -26.13 -16.05 -11.14
N ALA A 422 -27.37 -16.40 -10.89
CA ALA A 422 -28.26 -15.70 -9.97
C ALA A 422 -28.40 -16.52 -8.68
N LYS A 423 -28.33 -15.82 -7.55
CA LYS A 423 -28.72 -16.34 -6.24
C LYS A 423 -29.89 -15.52 -5.72
N ILE A 424 -31.00 -16.17 -5.43
CA ILE A 424 -32.26 -15.51 -5.05
C ILE A 424 -32.85 -16.19 -3.82
N ARG A 425 -33.08 -15.42 -2.75
CA ARG A 425 -33.80 -15.86 -1.54
C ARG A 425 -35.11 -15.11 -1.41
N ILE A 426 -36.20 -15.85 -1.25
CA ILE A 426 -37.56 -15.32 -1.17
C ILE A 426 -38.27 -15.89 0.05
N LYS A 427 -39.03 -15.07 0.77
CA LYS A 427 -39.96 -15.48 1.83
C LYS A 427 -41.39 -15.18 1.42
N ASN A 428 -42.29 -16.15 1.40
CA ASN A 428 -43.72 -15.89 1.20
C ASN A 428 -44.36 -15.51 2.54
N ASN A 429 -45.06 -14.38 2.59
CA ASN A 429 -45.70 -13.84 3.79
C ASN A 429 -47.23 -14.04 3.80
N THR A 430 -47.80 -14.56 2.71
CA THR A 430 -49.25 -14.85 2.58
C THR A 430 -49.51 -16.31 2.21
N ASP A 431 -50.76 -16.64 1.84
CA ASP A 431 -51.24 -17.97 1.43
C ASP A 431 -50.25 -18.74 0.54
N ASN A 432 -50.41 -20.06 0.49
CA ASN A 432 -49.55 -20.93 -0.32
C ASN A 432 -49.58 -20.51 -1.81
N ASN A 433 -48.44 -20.00 -2.29
CA ASN A 433 -48.26 -19.36 -3.59
C ASN A 433 -47.20 -20.11 -4.42
N SER A 434 -47.41 -20.17 -5.73
CA SER A 434 -46.41 -20.68 -6.68
C SER A 434 -45.61 -19.51 -7.24
N PHE A 435 -44.29 -19.66 -7.37
CA PHE A 435 -43.37 -18.65 -7.87
C PHE A 435 -42.56 -19.18 -9.06
N LYS A 436 -42.38 -18.33 -10.08
CA LYS A 436 -41.52 -18.54 -11.24
C LYS A 436 -40.39 -17.53 -11.25
N ILE A 437 -39.19 -18.02 -11.51
CA ILE A 437 -38.01 -17.21 -11.84
C ILE A 437 -37.76 -17.37 -13.33
N TYR A 438 -37.68 -16.27 -14.08
CA TYR A 438 -37.40 -16.32 -15.52
C TYR A 438 -36.46 -15.21 -15.96
N ALA A 439 -35.68 -15.46 -17.01
CA ALA A 439 -34.92 -14.43 -17.71
C ALA A 439 -35.68 -13.98 -18.96
N GLN A 440 -35.67 -12.68 -19.26
CA GLN A 440 -36.16 -12.10 -20.50
C GLN A 440 -35.01 -11.42 -21.22
N TYR A 441 -34.86 -11.71 -22.50
CA TYR A 441 -33.86 -11.12 -23.38
C TYR A 441 -34.61 -10.22 -24.35
N ASN A 442 -34.30 -8.93 -24.35
CA ASN A 442 -34.95 -7.94 -25.20
C ASN A 442 -34.04 -7.56 -26.36
N TYR A 443 -34.66 -7.38 -27.51
CA TYR A 443 -34.03 -7.04 -28.79
C TYR A 443 -34.83 -5.91 -29.43
N GLY A 444 -34.22 -5.11 -30.30
CA GLY A 444 -34.87 -3.91 -30.85
C GLY A 444 -36.22 -4.12 -31.55
N THR A 445 -36.59 -5.36 -31.91
CA THR A 445 -37.90 -5.71 -32.48
C THR A 445 -38.73 -6.70 -31.67
N GLY A 446 -38.31 -7.11 -30.45
CA GLY A 446 -39.07 -8.11 -29.65
C GLY A 446 -38.38 -8.61 -28.37
N SER A 447 -38.93 -9.63 -27.72
CA SER A 447 -38.32 -10.24 -26.52
C SER A 447 -38.51 -11.76 -26.45
N THR A 448 -37.56 -12.47 -25.86
CA THR A 448 -37.63 -13.91 -25.58
C THR A 448 -37.58 -14.16 -24.07
N ARG A 449 -38.49 -14.97 -23.52
CA ARG A 449 -38.54 -15.31 -22.08
C ARG A 449 -38.25 -16.79 -21.84
N ILE A 450 -37.47 -17.08 -20.80
CA ILE A 450 -37.08 -18.43 -20.41
C ILE A 450 -37.28 -18.61 -18.92
N THR A 451 -38.10 -19.59 -18.55
CA THR A 451 -38.28 -19.97 -17.14
C THR A 451 -37.04 -20.71 -16.66
N LEU A 452 -36.39 -20.17 -15.63
CA LEU A 452 -35.17 -20.71 -15.03
C LEU A 452 -35.51 -21.66 -13.87
N LYS A 453 -36.55 -21.34 -13.10
CA LYS A 453 -37.05 -22.22 -12.02
C LYS A 453 -38.51 -21.90 -11.71
N GLN A 454 -39.29 -22.92 -11.32
CA GLN A 454 -40.60 -22.74 -10.70
C GLN A 454 -40.66 -23.56 -9.41
N PHE A 455 -41.25 -23.02 -8.36
CA PHE A 455 -41.40 -23.69 -7.06
C PHE A 455 -42.60 -23.13 -6.29
N ASN A 456 -43.09 -23.89 -5.33
CA ASN A 456 -44.19 -23.46 -4.44
C ASN A 456 -43.62 -23.09 -3.09
N LEU A 457 -44.18 -22.04 -2.47
CA LEU A 457 -43.85 -21.59 -1.13
C LEU A 457 -45.12 -21.57 -0.28
N GLU A 458 -45.07 -22.25 0.86
CA GLU A 458 -46.12 -22.17 1.86
C GLU A 458 -46.08 -20.84 2.62
N ASN A 459 -47.17 -20.51 3.32
CA ASN A 459 -47.22 -19.29 4.12
C ASN A 459 -46.09 -19.23 5.17
N ASN A 460 -45.44 -18.07 5.28
CA ASN A 460 -44.29 -17.78 6.12
C ASN A 460 -43.03 -18.62 5.88
N SER A 461 -42.95 -19.33 4.75
CA SER A 461 -41.78 -20.13 4.40
C SER A 461 -40.77 -19.36 3.53
N VAL A 462 -39.50 -19.75 3.61
CA VAL A 462 -38.37 -19.18 2.86
C VAL A 462 -37.82 -20.22 1.88
N ALA A 463 -37.58 -19.82 0.63
CA ALA A 463 -36.81 -20.60 -0.33
C ALA A 463 -35.53 -19.85 -0.71
N SER A 464 -34.43 -20.60 -0.79
CA SER A 464 -33.19 -20.17 -1.46
C SER A 464 -33.10 -20.89 -2.79
N VAL A 465 -32.90 -20.14 -3.86
CA VAL A 465 -32.59 -20.68 -5.17
C VAL A 465 -31.20 -20.20 -5.53
N ASP A 466 -30.24 -21.08 -5.29
CA ASP A 466 -28.82 -20.83 -5.52
C ASP A 466 -28.42 -21.40 -6.90
N ASP A 467 -27.33 -20.89 -7.47
CA ASP A 467 -26.73 -21.37 -8.72
C ASP A 467 -27.64 -21.36 -9.96
N LEU A 468 -28.55 -20.39 -10.04
CA LEU A 468 -29.47 -20.28 -11.16
C LEU A 468 -28.75 -19.69 -12.38
N ILE A 469 -28.40 -20.54 -13.34
CA ILE A 469 -27.61 -20.18 -14.51
C ILE A 469 -28.50 -19.60 -15.60
N LEU A 470 -28.21 -18.37 -16.04
CA LEU A 470 -28.84 -17.80 -17.23
C LEU A 470 -28.24 -18.47 -18.48
N PRO A 471 -29.08 -18.93 -19.43
CA PRO A 471 -28.62 -19.37 -20.74
C PRO A 471 -27.83 -18.27 -21.45
N THR A 472 -26.75 -18.64 -22.17
CA THR A 472 -26.06 -17.66 -22.99
C THR A 472 -26.94 -17.28 -24.18
N PRO A 473 -26.97 -16.00 -24.62
CA PRO A 473 -27.81 -15.57 -25.75
C PRO A 473 -27.60 -16.40 -27.02
N SER A 474 -26.37 -16.87 -27.26
CA SER A 474 -25.98 -17.75 -28.39
C SER A 474 -26.55 -19.17 -28.32
N SER A 475 -26.99 -19.62 -27.14
CA SER A 475 -27.60 -20.94 -26.94
C SER A 475 -29.12 -20.94 -27.14
N LEU A 476 -29.71 -19.77 -27.39
CA LEU A 476 -31.15 -19.61 -27.53
C LEU A 476 -31.56 -19.76 -29.01
N PRO A 477 -32.58 -20.60 -29.31
CA PRO A 477 -33.08 -20.70 -30.67
C PRO A 477 -33.62 -19.33 -31.12
N ASP A 478 -33.26 -18.93 -32.34
CA ASP A 478 -33.73 -17.71 -33.03
C ASP A 478 -33.24 -16.36 -32.46
N VAL A 479 -32.10 -16.34 -31.76
CA VAL A 479 -31.53 -15.10 -31.17
C VAL A 479 -30.32 -14.58 -31.95
N ASN A 480 -30.46 -13.40 -32.56
CA ASN A 480 -29.33 -12.66 -33.12
C ASN A 480 -28.66 -11.80 -32.03
N VAL A 481 -27.52 -12.28 -31.53
CA VAL A 481 -26.77 -11.68 -30.40
C VAL A 481 -26.41 -10.21 -30.65
N SER A 482 -26.19 -9.81 -31.91
CA SER A 482 -25.85 -8.42 -32.26
C SER A 482 -27.01 -7.43 -32.13
N SER A 483 -28.23 -7.92 -31.85
CA SER A 483 -29.45 -7.11 -31.69
C SER A 483 -30.00 -7.11 -30.26
N LEU A 484 -29.27 -7.72 -29.31
CA LEU A 484 -29.64 -7.80 -27.89
C LEU A 484 -29.44 -6.42 -27.24
N GLU A 485 -30.47 -5.92 -26.55
CA GLU A 485 -30.47 -4.60 -25.92
C GLU A 485 -30.49 -4.67 -24.39
N SER A 486 -31.00 -5.74 -23.81
CA SER A 486 -31.05 -5.91 -22.35
C SER A 486 -31.43 -7.33 -21.96
N ILE A 487 -31.01 -7.74 -20.76
CA ILE A 487 -31.44 -8.98 -20.13
C ILE A 487 -32.04 -8.64 -18.76
N PHE A 488 -33.21 -9.18 -18.49
CA PHE A 488 -33.93 -9.00 -17.23
C PHE A 488 -34.11 -10.34 -16.53
N VAL A 489 -33.96 -10.40 -15.21
CA VAL A 489 -34.32 -11.57 -14.39
C VAL A 489 -35.49 -11.21 -13.49
N TYR A 490 -36.56 -12.00 -13.59
CA TYR A 490 -37.81 -11.79 -12.88
C TYR A 490 -38.07 -12.85 -11.84
N VAL A 491 -38.75 -12.45 -10.76
CA VAL A 491 -39.47 -13.35 -9.85
C VAL A 491 -40.95 -12.97 -9.93
N GLN A 492 -41.80 -13.95 -10.21
CA GLN A 492 -43.23 -13.75 -10.41
C GLN A 492 -44.05 -14.80 -9.67
N ALA A 493 -45.05 -14.36 -8.92
CA ALA A 493 -46.09 -15.26 -8.41
C ALA A 493 -47.02 -15.69 -9.56
N VAL A 494 -47.27 -17.00 -9.67
CA VAL A 494 -47.95 -17.63 -10.82
C VAL A 494 -49.47 -17.60 -10.68
N ASP A 495 -49.99 -17.63 -9.45
CA ASP A 495 -51.43 -17.69 -9.18
C ASP A 495 -51.94 -16.32 -8.71
N ILE A 496 -52.43 -15.53 -9.66
CA ILE A 496 -52.85 -14.13 -9.45
C ILE A 496 -54.18 -13.98 -8.69
N THR A 497 -54.88 -15.09 -8.40
CA THR A 497 -56.18 -15.07 -7.70
C THR A 497 -56.02 -15.04 -6.17
N LYS A 498 -54.81 -15.29 -5.66
CA LYS A 498 -54.49 -15.29 -4.23
C LYS A 498 -53.83 -13.99 -3.78
N ASN A 499 -53.88 -13.74 -2.47
CA ASN A 499 -53.10 -12.66 -1.87
C ASN A 499 -51.61 -13.00 -1.95
N ILE A 500 -50.83 -12.09 -2.54
CA ILE A 500 -49.39 -12.22 -2.75
C ILE A 500 -48.68 -11.13 -1.95
N ASP A 501 -47.97 -11.54 -0.90
CA ASP A 501 -47.02 -10.75 -0.11
C ASP A 501 -45.79 -11.62 0.07
N PHE A 502 -44.62 -11.15 -0.37
CA PHE A 502 -43.38 -11.90 -0.24
C PHE A 502 -42.18 -10.96 -0.17
N ASP A 503 -41.17 -11.37 0.60
CA ASP A 503 -39.91 -10.66 0.75
C ASP A 503 -38.86 -11.27 -0.16
N VAL A 504 -38.01 -10.42 -0.74
CA VAL A 504 -36.74 -10.88 -1.31
C VAL A 504 -35.66 -10.58 -0.30
N LEU A 505 -35.08 -11.65 0.25
CA LEU A 505 -34.07 -11.61 1.31
C LEU A 505 -32.65 -11.52 0.75
N GLU A 506 -32.45 -11.97 -0.49
CA GLU A 506 -31.17 -11.93 -1.20
C GLU A 506 -31.46 -11.96 -2.71
N PHE A 507 -30.85 -11.08 -3.49
CA PHE A 507 -30.89 -11.15 -4.95
C PHE A 507 -29.55 -10.70 -5.50
N ASN A 508 -28.75 -11.65 -5.96
CA ASN A 508 -27.38 -11.42 -6.36
C ASN A 508 -27.15 -11.96 -7.76
N LEU A 509 -26.63 -11.12 -8.67
CA LEU A 509 -26.18 -11.51 -10.00
C LEU A 509 -24.67 -11.40 -10.02
N ALA A 510 -23.99 -12.54 -10.07
CA ALA A 510 -22.55 -12.61 -10.23
C ALA A 510 -22.24 -13.02 -11.66
N GLN A 511 -21.40 -12.22 -12.34
CA GLN A 511 -20.74 -12.70 -13.55
C GLN A 511 -19.88 -13.88 -13.13
N TYR A 512 -20.20 -15.08 -13.62
CA TYR A 512 -19.21 -16.14 -13.56
C TYR A 512 -18.17 -15.74 -14.59
N ALA A 513 -17.09 -15.13 -14.12
CA ALA A 513 -15.84 -15.26 -14.86
C ALA A 513 -15.57 -16.76 -14.89
N VAL A 514 -15.94 -17.43 -15.98
CA VAL A 514 -15.03 -18.45 -16.45
C VAL A 514 -13.75 -17.65 -16.63
N LYS A 515 -12.73 -17.88 -15.81
CA LYS A 515 -11.37 -17.54 -16.17
C LYS A 515 -11.16 -18.22 -17.53
N LYS A 516 -11.44 -17.50 -18.62
CA LYS A 516 -10.91 -17.79 -19.94
C LYS A 516 -9.45 -17.37 -19.73
N VAL A 517 -8.50 -18.29 -19.48
CA VAL A 517 -8.18 -19.40 -20.36
C VAL A 517 -8.47 -18.96 -21.81
N LEU A 518 -7.73 -17.94 -22.25
CA LEU A 518 -7.19 -18.01 -23.60
C LEU A 518 -6.36 -19.31 -23.59
N GLY A 519 -6.91 -20.34 -24.27
CA GLY A 519 -6.56 -21.77 -24.16
C GLY A 519 -5.12 -22.01 -23.73
N ASN A 520 -4.85 -22.55 -22.54
CA ASN A 520 -5.31 -23.85 -22.04
C ASN A 520 -5.49 -23.83 -20.49
N SER A 521 -6.43 -24.64 -19.98
CA SER A 521 -6.59 -25.14 -18.59
C SER A 521 -6.49 -24.16 -17.39
N ILE A 522 -7.56 -24.11 -16.59
CA ILE A 522 -7.56 -23.53 -15.23
C ILE A 522 -6.56 -24.29 -14.37
N GLN A 523 -5.54 -23.58 -13.89
CA GLN A 523 -4.71 -24.00 -12.76
C GLN A 523 -4.95 -22.97 -11.65
N GLN A 524 -5.43 -23.42 -10.49
CA GLN A 524 -5.28 -22.66 -9.25
C GLN A 524 -3.82 -22.17 -9.18
N ASN A 525 -3.55 -20.93 -8.79
CA ASN A 525 -2.17 -20.52 -8.51
C ASN A 525 -1.79 -21.13 -7.14
N THR A 526 -1.71 -22.45 -7.10
CA THR A 526 -1.09 -23.22 -6.04
C THR A 526 0.40 -22.99 -6.14
N LEU A 527 1.07 -22.88 -4.99
CA LEU A 527 2.53 -22.94 -4.97
C LEU A 527 3.00 -24.22 -5.66
N PRO A 528 4.13 -24.18 -6.38
CA PRO A 528 4.79 -25.41 -6.81
C PRO A 528 5.04 -26.32 -5.61
N VAL A 529 4.74 -27.60 -5.78
CA VAL A 529 4.86 -28.60 -4.71
C VAL A 529 6.11 -29.43 -4.94
N ILE A 530 6.92 -29.59 -3.91
CA ILE A 530 8.05 -30.50 -3.87
C ILE A 530 7.71 -31.64 -2.91
N GLN A 531 7.80 -32.87 -3.39
CA GLN A 531 7.63 -34.08 -2.59
C GLN A 531 8.94 -34.86 -2.56
N LEU A 532 9.41 -35.13 -1.35
CA LEU A 532 10.61 -35.92 -1.08
C LEU A 532 10.19 -37.18 -0.32
N ASN A 533 10.63 -38.36 -0.76
CA ASN A 533 10.37 -39.60 -0.01
C ASN A 533 11.60 -40.50 0.06
N GLY A 534 12.00 -40.91 1.26
CA GLY A 534 13.15 -41.77 1.54
C GLY A 534 13.47 -41.86 3.03
N ASP A 535 14.43 -42.73 3.38
CA ASP A 535 14.91 -42.83 4.76
C ASP A 535 15.83 -41.65 5.09
N VAL A 536 15.35 -40.77 5.97
CA VAL A 536 16.06 -39.57 6.44
C VAL A 536 16.52 -39.70 7.89
N SER A 537 16.36 -40.86 8.53
CA SER A 537 16.61 -41.06 9.97
C SER A 537 18.05 -40.75 10.39
N SER A 538 19.01 -40.91 9.48
CA SER A 538 20.43 -40.65 9.74
C SER A 538 20.97 -39.35 9.14
N MET A 539 20.10 -38.53 8.51
CA MET A 539 20.47 -37.28 7.86
C MET A 539 20.85 -36.20 8.87
N ASN A 540 21.88 -35.42 8.57
CA ASN A 540 22.30 -34.23 9.33
C ASN A 540 23.03 -33.25 8.40
N GLY A 541 23.68 -32.21 8.92
CA GLY A 541 24.41 -31.22 8.11
C GLY A 541 25.70 -31.68 7.43
N SER A 542 26.10 -32.94 7.64
CA SER A 542 27.29 -33.54 7.02
C SER A 542 27.00 -34.90 6.38
N LYS A 543 25.73 -35.33 6.37
CA LYS A 543 25.34 -36.65 5.87
C LYS A 543 24.06 -36.56 5.07
N TYR A 544 24.21 -36.79 3.77
CA TYR A 544 23.10 -36.87 2.82
C TYR A 544 22.23 -38.11 3.03
N ALA A 545 20.92 -37.94 2.84
CA ALA A 545 19.96 -39.00 2.59
C ALA A 545 19.56 -39.02 1.11
N ASN A 546 19.31 -40.22 0.57
CA ASN A 546 18.79 -40.39 -0.77
C ASN A 546 17.26 -40.45 -0.72
N THR A 547 16.60 -39.65 -1.55
CA THR A 547 15.14 -39.58 -1.66
C THR A 547 14.70 -39.68 -3.12
N SER A 548 13.46 -40.11 -3.34
CA SER A 548 12.73 -39.75 -4.55
C SER A 548 12.33 -38.27 -4.48
N PHE A 549 12.26 -37.62 -5.63
CA PHE A 549 11.91 -36.21 -5.79
C PHE A 549 10.79 -36.07 -6.83
N SER A 550 9.77 -35.29 -6.50
CA SER A 550 8.75 -34.84 -7.44
C SER A 550 8.55 -33.34 -7.29
N PHE A 551 8.72 -32.59 -8.37
CA PHE A 551 8.31 -31.19 -8.47
C PHE A 551 7.07 -31.09 -9.33
N ILE A 552 6.03 -30.45 -8.80
CA ILE A 552 4.74 -30.27 -9.45
C ILE A 552 4.45 -28.78 -9.48
N ASP A 553 4.59 -28.17 -10.65
CA ASP A 553 4.15 -26.81 -10.92
C ASP A 553 3.14 -26.86 -12.04
N LYS A 554 1.88 -26.77 -11.66
CA LYS A 554 0.77 -26.88 -12.58
C LYS A 554 0.77 -28.21 -13.36
N GLU A 555 0.90 -28.16 -14.68
CA GLU A 555 1.00 -29.35 -15.53
C GLU A 555 2.43 -29.89 -15.60
N ARG A 556 3.41 -29.06 -15.22
CA ARG A 556 4.82 -29.43 -15.24
C ARG A 556 5.11 -30.34 -14.06
N LYS A 557 5.47 -31.58 -14.37
CA LYS A 557 5.90 -32.57 -13.39
C LYS A 557 7.31 -33.03 -13.70
N ILE A 558 8.18 -33.02 -12.69
CA ILE A 558 9.55 -33.49 -12.78
C ILE A 558 9.73 -34.55 -11.71
N ASN A 559 9.91 -35.80 -12.13
CA ASN A 559 10.25 -36.89 -11.23
C ASN A 559 11.74 -37.20 -11.36
N ALA A 560 12.42 -37.30 -10.23
CA ALA A 560 13.85 -37.53 -10.15
C ALA A 560 14.20 -38.26 -8.85
N PHE A 561 15.50 -38.42 -8.62
CA PHE A 561 16.06 -38.77 -7.33
C PHE A 561 16.85 -37.58 -6.79
N ALA A 562 16.95 -37.49 -5.47
CA ALA A 562 17.65 -36.40 -4.82
C ALA A 562 18.57 -36.93 -3.71
N LYS A 563 19.70 -36.27 -3.53
CA LYS A 563 20.42 -36.26 -2.26
C LYS A 563 20.00 -35.00 -1.50
N ILE A 564 19.59 -35.17 -0.25
CA ILE A 564 19.27 -34.05 0.65
C ILE A 564 20.09 -34.14 1.94
N GLU A 565 20.53 -33.00 2.46
CA GLU A 565 21.14 -32.85 3.79
C GLU A 565 20.66 -31.56 4.45
N TRP A 566 20.76 -31.46 5.77
CA TRP A 566 20.42 -30.19 6.45
C TRP A 566 21.40 -29.08 6.05
N GLN A 567 20.90 -27.86 5.89
CA GLN A 567 21.70 -26.73 5.43
C GLN A 567 21.80 -25.62 6.50
N GLY A 568 22.97 -24.96 6.48
CA GLY A 568 23.32 -23.78 7.29
C GLY A 568 24.03 -24.16 8.59
N ASP A 569 24.47 -23.17 9.37
CA ASP A 569 25.19 -23.43 10.62
C ASP A 569 24.24 -23.39 11.81
N SER A 570 23.82 -22.18 12.19
CA SER A 570 22.86 -21.95 13.28
C SER A 570 21.47 -22.49 12.93
N SER A 571 21.08 -22.44 11.65
CA SER A 571 19.76 -22.87 11.20
C SER A 571 19.50 -24.37 11.33
N GLN A 572 20.56 -25.19 11.46
CA GLN A 572 20.39 -26.61 11.77
C GLN A 572 19.75 -26.83 13.15
N ALA A 573 19.82 -25.87 14.07
CA ALA A 573 19.16 -25.97 15.37
C ALA A 573 17.66 -25.66 15.32
N TYR A 574 17.16 -25.00 14.26
CA TYR A 574 15.74 -24.60 14.20
C TYR A 574 14.80 -25.78 13.98
N PRO A 575 13.55 -25.74 14.50
CA PRO A 575 12.57 -26.81 14.31
C PRO A 575 12.33 -27.15 12.83
N LYS A 576 12.20 -26.12 12.00
CA LYS A 576 12.05 -26.23 10.55
C LYS A 576 13.42 -26.14 9.88
N LYS A 577 13.82 -27.19 9.15
CA LYS A 577 15.17 -27.32 8.56
C LYS A 577 15.25 -26.76 7.16
N ASN A 578 16.36 -26.13 6.82
CA ASN A 578 16.77 -25.91 5.43
C ASN A 578 17.36 -27.21 4.85
N TYR A 579 17.26 -27.40 3.53
CA TYR A 579 17.85 -28.56 2.86
C TYR A 579 18.70 -28.16 1.66
N LYS A 580 19.93 -28.67 1.57
CA LYS A 580 20.63 -28.75 0.27
C LYS A 580 19.97 -29.86 -0.54
N LEU A 581 19.80 -29.64 -1.84
CA LEU A 581 19.08 -30.53 -2.75
C LEU A 581 19.92 -30.75 -4.02
N LYS A 582 20.44 -31.96 -4.21
CA LYS A 582 21.17 -32.35 -5.44
C LYS A 582 20.36 -33.38 -6.22
N LEU A 583 20.02 -33.10 -7.48
CA LEU A 583 19.13 -33.89 -8.32
C LEU A 583 19.89 -34.88 -9.20
N TYR A 584 19.31 -36.07 -9.38
CA TYR A 584 19.86 -37.19 -10.15
C TYR A 584 18.78 -37.89 -10.98
N SER A 585 19.17 -38.42 -12.14
CA SER A 585 18.24 -39.13 -13.03
C SER A 585 18.06 -40.61 -12.64
N ASP A 586 18.87 -41.13 -11.71
CA ASP A 586 18.86 -42.54 -11.30
C ASP A 586 18.85 -42.71 -9.77
N ASN A 587 18.27 -43.82 -9.31
CA ASN A 587 18.11 -44.13 -7.88
C ASN A 587 19.42 -44.47 -7.16
N LYS A 588 20.50 -44.75 -7.90
CA LYS A 588 21.84 -44.94 -7.34
C LYS A 588 22.57 -43.61 -7.20
N VAL A 589 21.90 -42.48 -7.53
CA VAL A 589 22.40 -41.11 -7.41
C VAL A 589 23.80 -40.94 -8.02
N LYS A 590 23.97 -41.49 -9.24
CA LYS A 590 25.25 -41.44 -9.99
C LYS A 590 25.28 -40.35 -11.05
N ASN A 591 24.19 -40.15 -11.77
CA ASN A 591 24.11 -39.22 -12.89
C ASN A 591 23.36 -37.96 -12.46
N LYS A 592 24.07 -36.82 -12.34
CA LYS A 592 23.47 -35.52 -12.02
C LYS A 592 22.38 -35.19 -13.06
N LEU A 593 21.20 -34.78 -12.60
CA LEU A 593 20.12 -34.29 -13.45
C LEU A 593 20.09 -32.76 -13.36
N LYS A 594 20.53 -32.09 -14.43
CA LYS A 594 20.41 -30.63 -14.52
C LYS A 594 18.99 -30.25 -14.96
N VAL A 595 18.30 -29.49 -14.11
CA VAL A 595 16.94 -29.00 -14.31
C VAL A 595 16.99 -27.47 -14.38
N ARG A 596 16.02 -26.82 -15.02
CA ARG A 596 15.84 -25.37 -14.92
C ARG A 596 14.44 -25.08 -14.41
N PHE A 597 14.27 -24.74 -13.15
CA PHE A 597 12.94 -24.53 -12.57
C PHE A 597 12.29 -23.22 -13.03
N LYS A 598 13.05 -22.13 -13.10
CA LYS A 598 12.59 -20.83 -13.63
C LYS A 598 13.16 -20.53 -15.02
N PRO A 599 12.41 -19.87 -15.93
CA PRO A 599 12.91 -19.50 -17.25
C PRO A 599 14.19 -18.64 -17.23
N THR A 600 14.33 -17.81 -16.19
CA THR A 600 15.47 -16.91 -15.96
C THR A 600 16.71 -17.61 -15.39
N TRP A 601 16.61 -18.89 -15.04
CA TRP A 601 17.72 -19.67 -14.52
C TRP A 601 18.42 -20.46 -15.64
N VAL A 602 19.59 -20.98 -15.33
CA VAL A 602 20.29 -21.95 -16.16
C VAL A 602 20.01 -23.38 -15.69
N ASN A 603 20.42 -24.38 -16.49
CA ASN A 603 20.25 -25.78 -16.11
C ASN A 603 21.24 -26.13 -15.00
N GLU A 604 20.73 -26.52 -13.83
CA GLU A 604 21.54 -26.89 -12.67
C GLU A 604 20.94 -28.11 -11.94
N SER A 605 21.79 -28.88 -11.29
CA SER A 605 21.46 -30.04 -10.45
C SER A 605 21.39 -29.74 -8.95
N SER A 606 21.98 -28.65 -8.48
CA SER A 606 22.10 -28.28 -7.07
C SER A 606 21.26 -27.05 -6.69
N TYR A 607 20.45 -27.18 -5.65
CA TYR A 607 19.52 -26.17 -5.15
C TYR A 607 19.48 -26.16 -3.63
N VAL A 608 18.81 -25.17 -3.06
CA VAL A 608 18.54 -25.09 -1.62
C VAL A 608 17.04 -24.88 -1.40
N LEU A 609 16.45 -25.68 -0.52
CA LEU A 609 15.15 -25.40 0.07
C LEU A 609 15.38 -24.63 1.37
N LYS A 610 15.18 -23.30 1.33
CA LYS A 610 15.27 -22.46 2.53
C LYS A 610 13.90 -22.36 3.19
N ALA A 611 13.85 -22.70 4.47
CA ALA A 611 12.70 -22.60 5.35
C ALA A 611 12.43 -21.16 5.84
N ASN A 612 13.42 -20.27 5.69
CA ASN A 612 13.48 -18.91 6.21
C ASN A 612 12.88 -18.77 7.62
N PHE A 613 13.24 -19.70 8.51
CA PHE A 613 12.54 -19.87 9.79
C PHE A 613 12.52 -18.60 10.65
N ILE A 614 13.51 -17.72 10.52
CA ILE A 614 13.58 -16.46 11.27
C ILE A 614 12.75 -15.33 10.65
N ASP A 615 12.35 -15.43 9.38
CA ASP A 615 11.63 -14.41 8.62
C ASP A 615 10.26 -14.95 8.18
N VAL A 616 9.22 -14.61 8.93
CA VAL A 616 7.83 -15.01 8.64
C VAL A 616 7.38 -14.60 7.23
N THR A 617 7.97 -13.55 6.65
CA THR A 617 7.58 -13.07 5.32
C THR A 617 8.15 -13.92 4.17
N GLU A 618 9.11 -14.81 4.47
CA GLU A 618 9.84 -15.64 3.49
C GLU A 618 10.60 -14.83 2.41
N ALA A 619 10.66 -13.50 2.56
CA ALA A 619 10.96 -12.59 1.48
C ALA A 619 12.36 -11.98 1.54
N ARG A 620 12.90 -11.69 2.73
CA ARG A 620 14.10 -10.86 2.90
C ARG A 620 15.28 -11.34 2.08
N ASN A 621 15.64 -12.62 2.18
CA ASN A 621 16.82 -13.16 1.52
C ASN A 621 16.79 -12.92 -0.01
N ILE A 622 15.70 -13.34 -0.67
CA ILE A 622 15.53 -13.24 -2.12
C ILE A 622 15.30 -11.80 -2.56
N CYS A 623 14.45 -11.05 -1.85
CA CYS A 623 14.13 -9.66 -2.22
C CYS A 623 15.36 -8.77 -2.13
N ASN A 624 16.17 -8.92 -1.08
CA ASN A 624 17.41 -8.15 -0.94
C ASN A 624 18.43 -8.51 -2.02
N ALA A 625 18.59 -9.80 -2.34
CA ALA A 625 19.43 -10.23 -3.45
C ALA A 625 18.96 -9.65 -4.80
N ARG A 626 17.65 -9.54 -5.03
CA ARG A 626 17.07 -8.87 -6.20
C ARG A 626 17.27 -7.35 -6.20
N ILE A 627 17.21 -6.69 -5.04
CA ILE A 627 17.50 -5.25 -4.93
C ILE A 627 18.99 -5.00 -5.23
N PHE A 628 19.88 -5.83 -4.71
CA PHE A 628 21.32 -5.73 -4.98
C PHE A 628 21.66 -6.03 -6.46
N SER A 629 20.99 -7.01 -7.08
CA SER A 629 21.23 -7.31 -8.50
C SER A 629 20.87 -6.13 -9.41
N LYS A 630 19.89 -5.30 -9.02
CA LYS A 630 19.57 -4.05 -9.73
C LYS A 630 20.68 -3.01 -9.61
N ALA A 631 21.40 -2.95 -8.49
CA ALA A 631 22.60 -2.12 -8.38
C ALA A 631 23.72 -2.63 -9.29
N THR A 632 23.93 -3.95 -9.34
CA THR A 632 24.90 -4.58 -10.23
C THR A 632 24.59 -4.27 -11.71
N GLN A 633 23.31 -4.29 -12.10
CA GLN A 633 22.84 -3.95 -13.46
C GLN A 633 23.23 -2.55 -13.93
N VAL A 634 23.14 -1.55 -13.05
CA VAL A 634 23.35 -0.14 -13.41
C VAL A 634 24.75 0.37 -13.08
N THR A 635 25.49 -0.37 -12.26
CA THR A 635 26.86 -0.02 -11.89
C THR A 635 27.83 -0.36 -13.01
N LYS A 636 28.70 0.60 -13.36
CA LYS A 636 29.76 0.36 -14.33
C LYS A 636 30.85 -0.53 -13.72
N ILE A 637 30.86 -1.81 -14.10
CA ILE A 637 31.91 -2.76 -13.77
C ILE A 637 33.14 -2.48 -14.65
N LYS A 638 34.33 -2.39 -14.04
CA LYS A 638 35.57 -2.01 -14.73
C LYS A 638 36.01 -3.07 -15.76
N ASN A 639 35.95 -4.34 -15.39
CA ASN A 639 36.33 -5.44 -16.26
C ASN A 639 35.12 -5.89 -17.12
N PRO A 640 35.18 -5.74 -18.47
CA PRO A 640 34.08 -6.11 -19.35
C PRO A 640 33.79 -7.62 -19.33
N ASP A 641 34.80 -8.48 -19.14
CA ASP A 641 34.60 -9.93 -19.14
C ASP A 641 33.81 -10.36 -17.89
N VAL A 642 34.13 -9.78 -16.73
CA VAL A 642 33.37 -9.95 -15.48
C VAL A 642 31.92 -9.50 -15.66
N ARG A 643 31.72 -8.34 -16.30
CA ARG A 643 30.37 -7.83 -16.60
C ARG A 643 29.59 -8.82 -17.47
N ASP A 644 30.22 -9.34 -18.52
CA ASP A 644 29.57 -10.26 -19.46
C ASP A 644 29.23 -11.60 -18.80
N SER A 645 30.07 -12.09 -17.89
CA SER A 645 29.78 -13.26 -17.06
C SER A 645 28.58 -13.01 -16.15
N LEU A 646 28.57 -11.90 -15.41
CA LEU A 646 27.47 -11.56 -14.49
C LEU A 646 26.16 -11.31 -15.22
N VAL A 647 26.15 -10.68 -16.40
CA VAL A 647 24.93 -10.46 -17.20
C VAL A 647 24.29 -11.79 -17.62
N LYS A 648 25.10 -12.83 -17.84
CA LYS A 648 24.62 -14.18 -18.19
C LYS A 648 24.23 -15.00 -16.96
N ALA A 649 24.78 -14.67 -15.79
CA ALA A 649 24.47 -15.33 -14.54
C ALA A 649 23.00 -15.04 -14.12
N PRO A 650 22.30 -16.03 -13.54
CA PRO A 650 21.02 -15.78 -12.91
C PRO A 650 21.13 -14.64 -11.90
N ASN A 651 20.17 -13.71 -11.95
CA ASN A 651 20.10 -12.55 -11.05
C ASN A 651 21.43 -11.80 -10.87
N TYR A 652 22.26 -11.72 -11.92
CA TYR A 652 23.55 -11.01 -11.90
C TYR A 652 24.54 -11.48 -10.83
N GLY A 653 24.64 -12.80 -10.65
CA GLY A 653 25.54 -13.39 -9.64
C GLY A 653 24.94 -13.43 -8.24
N GLN A 654 23.76 -12.86 -8.03
CA GLN A 654 23.06 -12.88 -6.75
C GLN A 654 22.19 -14.12 -6.61
N MET A 655 21.87 -14.48 -5.37
CA MET A 655 20.87 -15.51 -5.08
C MET A 655 19.51 -15.16 -5.70
N ASP A 656 18.77 -16.16 -6.15
CA ASP A 656 17.36 -16.03 -6.55
C ASP A 656 16.58 -17.28 -6.15
N GLY A 657 15.27 -17.12 -6.03
CA GLY A 657 14.36 -18.15 -5.55
C GLY A 657 12.90 -17.87 -5.83
N PHE A 658 12.01 -18.78 -5.41
CA PHE A 658 10.56 -18.58 -5.40
C PHE A 658 9.88 -19.47 -4.36
N PRO A 659 8.69 -19.08 -3.88
CA PRO A 659 7.98 -19.86 -2.88
C PRO A 659 7.50 -21.21 -3.43
N VAL A 660 7.58 -22.24 -2.59
CA VAL A 660 7.16 -23.62 -2.87
C VAL A 660 6.55 -24.24 -1.61
N LYS A 661 5.71 -25.27 -1.78
CA LYS A 661 5.24 -26.11 -0.68
C LYS A 661 6.04 -27.41 -0.64
N VAL A 662 6.49 -27.84 0.55
CA VAL A 662 7.36 -29.03 0.67
C VAL A 662 6.70 -30.12 1.50
N PHE A 663 6.77 -31.36 1.00
CA PHE A 663 6.41 -32.57 1.74
C PHE A 663 7.63 -33.49 1.86
N LEU A 664 7.83 -34.07 3.05
CA LEU A 664 8.84 -35.10 3.30
C LEU A 664 8.19 -36.35 3.89
N ASN A 665 8.29 -37.48 3.19
CA ASN A 665 7.63 -38.74 3.54
C ASN A 665 6.12 -38.58 3.78
N GLY A 666 5.47 -37.77 2.95
CA GLY A 666 4.05 -37.44 3.06
C GLY A 666 3.69 -36.41 4.15
N ASN A 667 4.62 -36.04 5.03
CA ASN A 667 4.39 -34.99 6.02
C ASN A 667 4.51 -33.60 5.38
N ASP A 668 3.51 -32.75 5.60
CA ASP A 668 3.54 -31.35 5.18
C ASP A 668 4.57 -30.59 6.02
N LEU A 669 5.58 -30.00 5.37
CA LEU A 669 6.56 -29.14 6.00
C LEU A 669 6.24 -27.64 5.79
N GLY A 670 5.16 -27.33 5.07
CA GLY A 670 4.69 -25.98 4.82
C GLY A 670 5.47 -25.24 3.73
N LEU A 671 5.55 -23.93 3.91
CA LEU A 671 6.10 -22.97 2.95
C LEU A 671 7.63 -22.99 2.97
N TYR A 672 8.26 -22.96 1.82
CA TYR A 672 9.71 -22.85 1.65
C TYR A 672 9.98 -21.92 0.48
N THR A 673 11.25 -21.58 0.29
CA THR A 673 11.74 -21.03 -0.98
C THR A 673 12.69 -22.03 -1.65
N LEU A 674 12.46 -22.32 -2.93
CA LEU A 674 13.41 -23.06 -3.75
C LEU A 674 14.38 -22.07 -4.37
N ASN A 675 15.65 -22.19 -4.01
CA ASN A 675 16.68 -21.22 -4.33
C ASN A 675 17.81 -21.87 -5.12
N LEU A 676 18.47 -21.08 -5.96
CA LEU A 676 19.75 -21.49 -6.56
C LEU A 676 20.77 -21.75 -5.46
N SER A 677 21.61 -22.77 -5.68
CA SER A 677 22.74 -23.02 -4.78
C SER A 677 23.90 -22.08 -5.08
N LYS A 678 24.78 -21.92 -4.10
CA LYS A 678 26.04 -21.21 -4.24
C LYS A 678 27.01 -22.11 -5.03
N HIS A 679 27.14 -21.86 -6.34
CA HIS A 679 27.94 -22.68 -7.25
C HIS A 679 28.25 -21.89 -8.53
N ASP A 680 29.16 -22.41 -9.35
CA ASP A 680 29.64 -21.84 -10.62
C ASP A 680 28.57 -21.12 -11.45
N VAL A 681 27.49 -21.83 -11.79
CA VAL A 681 26.44 -21.35 -12.68
C VAL A 681 25.67 -20.17 -12.11
N SER A 682 25.56 -20.06 -10.79
CA SER A 682 24.91 -18.94 -10.12
C SER A 682 25.73 -17.67 -10.24
N PHE A 683 27.04 -17.79 -10.45
CA PHE A 683 27.98 -16.68 -10.61
C PHE A 683 28.35 -16.39 -12.06
N GLY A 684 27.86 -17.17 -13.02
CA GLY A 684 28.29 -17.07 -14.41
C GLY A 684 29.71 -17.57 -14.61
N MET A 685 30.09 -18.58 -13.84
CA MET A 685 31.35 -19.31 -13.92
C MET A 685 31.15 -20.69 -14.53
N ASP A 686 32.27 -21.34 -14.83
CA ASP A 686 32.36 -22.71 -15.34
C ASP A 686 33.25 -23.51 -14.38
N GLU A 687 32.70 -24.59 -13.80
CA GLU A 687 33.39 -25.53 -12.89
C GLU A 687 34.57 -26.27 -13.55
N ASP A 688 34.67 -26.28 -14.89
CA ASP A 688 35.79 -26.89 -15.61
C ASP A 688 36.95 -25.90 -15.89
N VAL A 689 36.85 -24.66 -15.40
CA VAL A 689 37.86 -23.60 -15.61
C VAL A 689 38.49 -23.21 -14.28
N ASP A 690 39.70 -23.72 -14.02
CA ASP A 690 40.48 -23.52 -12.78
C ASP A 690 40.73 -22.05 -12.37
N THR A 691 40.53 -21.09 -13.28
CA THR A 691 40.67 -19.66 -12.98
C THR A 691 39.42 -19.02 -12.38
N ASN A 692 38.27 -19.70 -12.48
CA ASN A 692 37.03 -19.26 -11.88
C ASN A 692 36.94 -19.72 -10.43
N GLU A 693 36.66 -18.81 -9.50
CA GLU A 693 36.38 -19.21 -8.12
C GLU A 693 35.48 -18.20 -7.42
N ALA A 694 34.73 -18.67 -6.42
CA ALA A 694 33.99 -17.86 -5.48
C ALA A 694 34.46 -18.19 -4.06
N ILE A 695 35.00 -17.19 -3.36
CA ILE A 695 35.52 -17.33 -1.99
C ILE A 695 34.47 -16.83 -1.01
N SER A 696 33.93 -17.74 -0.19
CA SER A 696 33.04 -17.46 0.94
C SER A 696 33.76 -16.86 2.12
N PHE A 697 32.97 -16.22 2.98
CA PHE A 697 33.39 -15.84 4.31
C PHE A 697 32.63 -16.71 5.32
N GLU A 698 33.33 -17.47 6.15
CA GLU A 698 32.72 -18.55 6.96
C GLU A 698 32.56 -18.19 8.45
N THR A 699 33.12 -17.07 8.91
CA THR A 699 33.13 -16.69 10.33
C THR A 699 32.90 -15.20 10.58
N ILE A 700 32.37 -14.88 11.76
CA ILE A 700 32.05 -13.51 12.18
C ILE A 700 33.23 -12.77 12.82
N ASN A 701 34.30 -13.48 13.17
CA ASN A 701 35.44 -12.92 13.88
C ASN A 701 36.51 -12.46 12.89
N SER A 702 36.45 -11.19 12.48
CA SER A 702 37.61 -10.45 11.96
C SER A 702 38.18 -10.95 10.63
N LEU A 703 37.36 -11.03 9.59
CA LEU A 703 37.84 -11.33 8.22
C LEU A 703 38.40 -10.07 7.53
N LEU A 704 39.35 -10.30 6.63
CA LEU A 704 40.17 -9.30 5.91
C LEU A 704 41.13 -8.45 6.76
N ASN A 705 41.34 -8.77 8.03
CA ASN A 705 42.22 -7.97 8.92
C ASN A 705 43.58 -8.63 9.24
N THR A 706 43.95 -9.65 8.46
CA THR A 706 45.23 -10.35 8.52
C THR A 706 46.00 -10.13 7.22
N VAL A 707 47.33 -10.23 7.28
CA VAL A 707 48.19 -10.07 6.08
C VAL A 707 48.21 -11.34 5.19
N SER A 708 47.71 -12.46 5.70
CA SER A 708 47.58 -13.75 5.00
C SER A 708 46.60 -14.65 5.75
N ASP A 709 45.89 -15.51 5.02
CA ASP A 709 44.99 -16.52 5.59
C ASP A 709 44.84 -17.73 4.64
N THR A 710 44.23 -18.82 5.11
CA THR A 710 43.97 -20.03 4.34
C THR A 710 42.54 -20.06 3.81
N ILE A 711 42.34 -20.73 2.66
CA ILE A 711 41.03 -21.03 2.07
C ILE A 711 40.77 -22.53 2.28
N ASP A 712 40.48 -22.92 3.53
CA ASP A 712 40.34 -24.33 3.96
C ASP A 712 38.96 -24.67 4.54
N GLY A 713 38.01 -23.73 4.45
CA GLY A 713 36.67 -23.84 5.01
C GLY A 713 36.53 -23.30 6.44
N THR A 714 37.61 -22.87 7.11
CA THR A 714 37.54 -22.32 8.47
C THR A 714 37.11 -20.86 8.48
N ASN A 715 37.88 -20.02 7.77
CA ASN A 715 37.63 -18.58 7.65
C ASN A 715 37.08 -18.24 6.26
N TYR A 716 37.61 -18.92 5.24
CA TYR A 716 37.20 -18.79 3.85
C TYR A 716 37.06 -20.17 3.20
N ALA A 717 36.11 -20.31 2.29
CA ALA A 717 35.88 -21.55 1.54
C ALA A 717 35.81 -21.28 0.03
N CYS A 718 36.25 -22.26 -0.77
CA CYS A 718 35.94 -22.30 -2.20
C CYS A 718 34.54 -22.88 -2.43
N GLU A 719 33.89 -22.44 -3.50
CA GLU A 719 32.48 -22.75 -3.77
C GLU A 719 32.25 -23.24 -5.20
N VAL A 720 33.21 -23.02 -6.09
CA VAL A 720 33.23 -23.60 -7.44
C VAL A 720 34.03 -24.90 -7.43
N HIS A 721 35.24 -24.87 -6.87
CA HIS A 721 36.12 -26.04 -6.78
C HIS A 721 36.26 -26.55 -5.35
N ASP A 722 36.55 -27.85 -5.20
CA ASP A 722 36.75 -28.48 -3.88
C ASP A 722 38.01 -27.95 -3.18
N ASP A 723 39.06 -27.59 -3.92
CA ASP A 723 40.35 -27.14 -3.40
C ASP A 723 40.83 -25.85 -4.11
N PRO A 724 41.42 -24.88 -3.40
CA PRO A 724 42.00 -23.69 -4.00
C PRO A 724 43.27 -24.00 -4.80
N THR A 725 43.44 -23.33 -5.95
CA THR A 725 44.68 -23.43 -6.73
C THR A 725 45.85 -22.70 -6.05
N PRO A 726 47.11 -23.08 -6.31
CA PRO A 726 48.27 -22.36 -5.76
C PRO A 726 48.30 -20.87 -6.12
N ASP A 727 47.89 -20.52 -7.35
CA ASP A 727 47.82 -19.13 -7.79
C ASP A 727 46.75 -18.35 -7.02
N LEU A 728 45.58 -18.95 -6.77
CA LEU A 728 44.53 -18.34 -5.95
C LEU A 728 45.02 -18.03 -4.53
N ILE A 729 45.70 -18.99 -3.89
CA ILE A 729 46.25 -18.81 -2.53
C ILE A 729 47.27 -17.65 -2.50
N ASN A 730 48.18 -17.60 -3.47
CA ASN A 730 49.21 -16.57 -3.56
C ASN A 730 48.61 -15.18 -3.81
N ASN A 731 47.64 -15.09 -4.73
CA ASN A 731 46.99 -13.82 -5.06
C ASN A 731 46.09 -13.33 -3.92
N PHE A 732 45.37 -14.23 -3.25
CA PHE A 732 44.58 -13.89 -2.06
C PHE A 732 45.46 -13.38 -0.92
N SER A 733 46.59 -14.05 -0.65
CA SER A 733 47.59 -13.56 0.33
C SER A 733 48.16 -12.19 -0.07
N SER A 734 48.40 -11.96 -1.36
CA SER A 734 48.88 -10.67 -1.86
C SER A 734 47.84 -9.56 -1.66
N PHE A 735 46.56 -9.86 -1.91
CA PHE A 735 45.44 -8.95 -1.66
C PHE A 735 45.30 -8.61 -0.17
N LEU A 736 45.29 -9.61 0.71
CA LEU A 736 45.24 -9.45 2.16
C LEU A 736 46.41 -8.62 2.69
N ASN A 737 47.62 -8.90 2.23
CA ASN A 737 48.79 -8.11 2.57
C ASN A 737 48.65 -6.66 2.11
N PHE A 738 48.19 -6.43 0.87
CA PHE A 738 48.00 -5.08 0.33
C PHE A 738 47.01 -4.26 1.15
N ILE A 739 45.81 -4.78 1.44
CA ILE A 739 44.78 -3.99 2.15
C ILE A 739 45.18 -3.68 3.59
N ASN A 740 46.00 -4.53 4.23
CA ASN A 740 46.43 -4.38 5.63
C ASN A 740 47.73 -3.59 5.80
N THR A 741 48.61 -3.54 4.81
CA THR A 741 49.97 -2.95 4.97
C THR A 741 50.26 -1.75 4.07
N SER A 742 49.52 -1.55 2.99
CA SER A 742 49.73 -0.42 2.09
C SER A 742 49.46 0.91 2.77
N THR A 743 50.21 1.95 2.39
CA THR A 743 49.91 3.32 2.86
C THR A 743 48.55 3.78 2.32
N ASP A 744 47.95 4.81 2.91
CA ASP A 744 46.66 5.34 2.43
C ASP A 744 46.73 5.88 1.00
N ASN A 745 47.88 6.42 0.60
CA ASN A 745 48.11 6.85 -0.78
C ASN A 745 48.19 5.66 -1.73
N ASP A 746 48.95 4.62 -1.37
CA ASP A 746 49.08 3.42 -2.19
C ASP A 746 47.75 2.67 -2.30
N PHE A 747 46.97 2.62 -1.21
CA PHE A 747 45.63 2.03 -1.22
C PHE A 747 44.71 2.74 -2.22
N LYS A 748 44.62 4.08 -2.16
CA LYS A 748 43.80 4.86 -3.09
C LYS A 748 44.25 4.69 -4.54
N ALA A 749 45.57 4.60 -4.78
CA ALA A 749 46.13 4.49 -6.13
C ALA A 749 45.96 3.08 -6.73
N HIS A 750 46.11 2.03 -5.93
CA HIS A 750 46.30 0.66 -6.43
C HIS A 750 45.18 -0.33 -6.05
N LEU A 751 44.19 0.05 -5.23
CA LEU A 751 43.09 -0.88 -4.87
C LEU A 751 42.36 -1.43 -6.10
N ALA A 752 42.19 -0.62 -7.14
CA ALA A 752 41.52 -1.00 -8.39
C ALA A 752 42.29 -2.04 -9.23
N GLU A 753 43.52 -2.41 -8.82
CA GLU A 753 44.30 -3.50 -9.41
C GLU A 753 43.95 -4.85 -8.79
N TYR A 754 43.39 -4.87 -7.57
CA TYR A 754 43.04 -6.09 -6.84
C TYR A 754 41.54 -6.38 -6.81
N ILE A 755 40.69 -5.34 -6.82
CA ILE A 755 39.25 -5.53 -6.65
C ILE A 755 38.45 -4.44 -7.37
N ASP A 756 37.26 -4.79 -7.87
CA ASP A 756 36.31 -3.80 -8.40
C ASP A 756 35.78 -2.94 -7.25
N ILE A 757 36.28 -1.71 -7.15
CA ILE A 757 35.98 -0.79 -6.05
C ILE A 757 34.48 -0.53 -5.92
N LYS A 758 33.73 -0.47 -7.04
CA LYS A 758 32.29 -0.21 -6.99
C LYS A 758 31.51 -1.39 -6.42
N SER A 759 31.93 -2.62 -6.68
CA SER A 759 31.36 -3.81 -6.04
C SER A 759 31.49 -3.77 -4.51
N VAL A 760 32.64 -3.31 -4.01
CA VAL A 760 32.92 -3.16 -2.58
C VAL A 760 32.05 -2.05 -1.98
N ILE A 761 32.00 -0.87 -2.63
CA ILE A 761 31.17 0.25 -2.18
C ILE A 761 29.68 -0.13 -2.17
N ASN A 762 29.19 -0.82 -3.20
CA ASN A 762 27.81 -1.29 -3.25
C ASN A 762 27.51 -2.25 -2.08
N THR A 763 28.41 -3.18 -1.81
CA THR A 763 28.23 -4.15 -0.71
C THR A 763 28.27 -3.48 0.67
N TYR A 764 29.19 -2.52 0.87
CA TYR A 764 29.25 -1.69 2.07
C TYR A 764 27.96 -0.88 2.28
N LEU A 765 27.54 -0.12 1.27
CA LEU A 765 26.33 0.70 1.31
C LEU A 765 25.08 -0.15 1.56
N PHE A 766 24.96 -1.30 0.88
CA PHE A 766 23.79 -2.16 1.00
C PHE A 766 23.66 -2.74 2.41
N GLY A 767 24.74 -3.23 3.02
CA GLY A 767 24.64 -3.76 4.38
C GLY A 767 24.28 -2.71 5.42
N ILE A 768 24.77 -1.48 5.26
CA ILE A 768 24.37 -0.38 6.14
C ILE A 768 22.90 -0.04 5.90
N TRP A 769 22.50 0.20 4.65
CA TRP A 769 21.14 0.59 4.32
C TRP A 769 20.12 -0.48 4.74
N ALA A 770 20.38 -1.74 4.38
CA ALA A 770 19.53 -2.88 4.70
C ALA A 770 19.64 -3.35 6.16
N HIS A 771 20.52 -2.75 6.99
CA HIS A 771 20.70 -3.14 8.38
C HIS A 771 21.09 -4.63 8.53
N GLU A 772 21.98 -5.09 7.66
CA GLU A 772 22.41 -6.49 7.60
C GLU A 772 23.50 -6.75 8.65
N TRP A 773 23.24 -7.69 9.57
CA TRP A 773 24.05 -7.98 10.77
C TRP A 773 25.46 -8.52 10.49
N ASP A 774 25.60 -9.35 9.48
CA ASP A 774 26.78 -10.17 9.18
C ASP A 774 27.57 -9.66 7.96
N ASN A 775 27.15 -8.57 7.31
CA ASN A 775 27.68 -8.04 6.05
C ASN A 775 29.10 -7.50 6.20
N THR A 776 29.61 -7.40 7.42
CA THR A 776 31.01 -7.02 7.66
C THR A 776 31.94 -8.21 7.72
N ALA A 777 31.43 -9.44 7.89
CA ALA A 777 32.26 -10.59 8.22
C ALA A 777 31.85 -11.92 7.57
N LYS A 778 30.58 -12.32 7.46
CA LYS A 778 30.19 -13.70 7.02
C LYS A 778 29.28 -13.74 5.79
N SER A 779 28.42 -12.74 5.62
CA SER A 779 27.45 -12.62 4.51
C SER A 779 28.07 -12.08 3.21
N LEU A 780 29.29 -12.51 2.87
CA LEU A 780 30.10 -11.97 1.78
C LEU A 780 30.70 -13.06 0.89
N ILE A 781 30.84 -12.77 -0.40
CA ILE A 781 31.54 -13.63 -1.37
C ILE A 781 32.45 -12.75 -2.24
N LEU A 782 33.69 -13.20 -2.45
CA LEU A 782 34.60 -12.65 -3.45
C LEU A 782 34.59 -13.55 -4.69
N LEU A 783 34.12 -13.01 -5.82
CA LEU A 783 34.13 -13.67 -7.11
C LEU A 783 35.42 -13.34 -7.87
N THR A 784 36.01 -14.31 -8.54
CA THR A 784 37.17 -14.12 -9.42
C THR A 784 37.09 -15.04 -10.66
N TRP A 785 37.58 -14.55 -11.79
CA TRP A 785 37.67 -15.30 -13.06
C TRP A 785 39.12 -15.44 -13.54
N ASP A 786 40.10 -15.01 -12.72
CA ASP A 786 41.51 -14.93 -13.06
C ASP A 786 42.44 -15.46 -11.94
N SER A 787 41.95 -16.45 -11.18
CA SER A 787 42.64 -17.05 -10.03
C SER A 787 43.01 -16.00 -8.96
N GLY A 788 42.13 -15.05 -8.69
CA GLY A 788 42.28 -14.08 -7.60
C GLY A 788 43.18 -12.89 -7.91
N LYS A 789 43.58 -12.67 -9.17
CA LYS A 789 44.30 -11.44 -9.53
C LYS A 789 43.39 -10.23 -9.39
N THR A 790 42.11 -10.39 -9.75
CA THR A 790 41.06 -9.41 -9.49
C THR A 790 39.84 -10.06 -8.86
N TYR A 791 39.21 -9.33 -7.93
CA TYR A 791 37.99 -9.75 -7.25
C TYR A 791 36.78 -8.86 -7.57
N TYR A 792 35.58 -9.41 -7.43
CA TYR A 792 34.30 -8.70 -7.42
C TYR A 792 33.49 -9.15 -6.21
N MET A 793 33.11 -8.22 -5.33
CA MET A 793 32.43 -8.54 -4.07
C MET A 793 30.91 -8.52 -4.22
N ILE A 794 30.25 -9.50 -3.62
CA ILE A 794 28.79 -9.56 -3.51
C ILE A 794 28.35 -9.94 -2.08
N PRO A 795 27.17 -9.47 -1.64
CA PRO A 795 26.55 -9.94 -0.41
C PRO A 795 25.83 -11.29 -0.63
N TYR A 796 25.62 -12.04 0.45
CA TYR A 796 24.89 -13.32 0.46
C TYR A 796 24.18 -13.56 1.79
N ASP A 797 23.13 -14.41 1.82
CA ASP A 797 22.33 -14.74 3.02
C ASP A 797 21.71 -13.52 3.74
N LEU A 798 20.79 -12.85 3.04
CA LEU A 798 20.30 -11.51 3.37
C LEU A 798 18.96 -11.51 4.12
N ASP A 799 18.73 -12.49 4.98
CA ASP A 799 17.50 -12.64 5.76
C ASP A 799 17.47 -11.79 7.04
N SER A 800 18.62 -11.48 7.64
CA SER A 800 18.75 -10.65 8.85
C SER A 800 18.83 -9.15 8.57
N THR A 801 17.79 -8.61 7.92
CA THR A 801 17.75 -7.22 7.42
C THR A 801 16.52 -6.46 7.88
N TRP A 802 16.51 -5.14 7.64
CA TRP A 802 15.39 -4.24 7.89
C TRP A 802 14.96 -4.30 9.36
N TYR A 803 15.94 -4.11 10.25
CA TYR A 803 15.85 -4.21 11.71
C TYR A 803 15.55 -5.62 12.25
N LEU A 804 15.30 -6.64 11.43
CA LEU A 804 15.12 -8.00 11.94
C LEU A 804 16.42 -8.47 12.58
N TYR A 805 16.36 -8.84 13.86
CA TYR A 805 17.52 -9.39 14.57
C TYR A 805 17.92 -10.74 13.94
N TRP A 806 19.21 -11.09 13.98
CA TRP A 806 19.77 -12.25 13.27
C TRP A 806 19.07 -13.60 13.55
N ASN A 807 18.38 -13.75 14.68
CA ASN A 807 17.62 -14.96 15.01
C ASN A 807 16.09 -14.79 14.87
N GLY A 808 15.63 -13.67 14.32
CA GLY A 808 14.23 -13.32 14.12
C GLY A 808 13.43 -12.95 15.38
N SER A 809 14.03 -12.98 16.57
CA SER A 809 13.30 -12.84 17.84
C SER A 809 12.75 -11.44 18.13
N LYS A 810 13.24 -10.41 17.45
CA LYS A 810 12.86 -9.02 17.67
C LYS A 810 13.24 -8.13 16.49
N LEU A 811 12.66 -6.94 16.46
CA LEU A 811 13.22 -5.82 15.72
C LEU A 811 14.25 -5.12 16.60
N SER A 812 15.43 -4.81 16.06
CA SER A 812 16.56 -4.30 16.83
C SER A 812 16.98 -2.91 16.37
N ASN A 813 16.78 -1.92 17.22
CA ASN A 813 17.27 -0.54 17.04
C ASN A 813 18.71 -0.39 17.60
N GLU A 814 19.60 -1.33 17.25
CA GLU A 814 20.96 -1.35 17.77
C GLU A 814 21.77 -0.14 17.26
N THR A 815 22.47 0.54 18.16
CA THR A 815 23.25 1.75 17.82
C THR A 815 24.49 1.45 16.96
N SER A 816 24.84 0.18 16.79
CA SER A 816 25.94 -0.26 15.94
C SER A 816 25.79 0.15 14.46
N PHE A 817 24.56 0.43 14.00
CA PHE A 817 24.25 0.94 12.67
C PHE A 817 23.77 2.41 12.67
N ALA A 818 23.90 3.12 13.79
CA ALA A 818 23.47 4.51 13.89
C ALA A 818 24.15 5.38 12.82
N LEU A 819 23.36 6.21 12.16
CA LEU A 819 23.79 7.11 11.08
C LEU A 819 23.78 8.59 11.50
N SER A 820 23.43 8.88 12.74
CA SER A 820 23.41 10.23 13.31
C SER A 820 23.95 10.23 14.73
N GLY A 821 24.42 11.39 15.19
CA GLY A 821 25.10 11.52 16.48
C GLY A 821 26.42 10.74 16.51
N ASN A 822 26.55 9.81 17.46
CA ASN A 822 27.69 8.89 17.46
C ASN A 822 27.47 7.80 16.42
N ILE A 823 28.09 7.98 15.25
CA ILE A 823 27.98 7.04 14.13
C ILE A 823 28.43 5.64 14.57
N GLY A 824 27.59 4.64 14.27
CA GLY A 824 27.73 3.28 14.73
C GLY A 824 28.99 2.57 14.22
N LYS A 825 29.48 1.59 14.99
CA LYS A 825 30.72 0.86 14.68
C LYS A 825 30.68 0.05 13.39
N PHE A 826 29.51 -0.36 12.90
CA PHE A 826 29.36 -1.06 11.63
C PHE A 826 29.46 -0.12 10.43
N VAL A 827 29.31 1.19 10.66
CA VAL A 827 29.48 2.22 9.64
C VAL A 827 30.93 2.69 9.61
N THR A 828 31.48 3.13 10.75
CA THR A 828 32.81 3.79 10.81
C THR A 828 34.00 2.85 10.88
N ASN A 829 33.87 1.74 11.62
CA ASN A 829 34.94 0.74 11.78
C ASN A 829 34.61 -0.59 11.06
N ALA A 830 33.44 -0.67 10.42
CA ALA A 830 32.95 -1.83 9.69
C ALA A 830 33.18 -3.17 10.42
N ASN A 831 32.98 -3.20 11.74
CA ASN A 831 33.28 -4.37 12.59
C ASN A 831 34.68 -5.00 12.37
N TYR A 832 35.71 -4.17 12.22
CA TYR A 832 37.09 -4.61 11.94
C TYR A 832 37.35 -5.15 10.52
N ASN A 833 36.39 -5.06 9.61
CA ASN A 833 36.64 -5.28 8.18
C ASN A 833 37.53 -4.16 7.64
N VAL A 834 38.82 -4.44 7.45
CA VAL A 834 39.81 -3.42 7.09
C VAL A 834 39.52 -2.82 5.71
N LEU A 835 39.04 -3.61 4.76
CA LEU A 835 38.67 -3.11 3.44
C LEU A 835 37.55 -2.06 3.54
N PHE A 836 36.42 -2.40 4.18
CA PHE A 836 35.31 -1.47 4.35
C PHE A 836 35.67 -0.26 5.20
N LYS A 837 36.43 -0.44 6.28
CA LYS A 837 36.96 0.66 7.08
C LYS A 837 37.78 1.62 6.23
N ARG A 838 38.66 1.12 5.36
CA ARG A 838 39.49 1.97 4.50
C ARG A 838 38.66 2.61 3.39
N ILE A 839 37.69 1.92 2.81
CA ILE A 839 36.71 2.53 1.88
C ILE A 839 36.00 3.72 2.55
N TYR A 840 35.46 3.53 3.74
CA TYR A 840 34.80 4.60 4.50
C TYR A 840 35.75 5.78 4.76
N ASN A 841 36.94 5.55 5.31
CA ASN A 841 37.83 6.63 5.73
C ASN A 841 38.57 7.32 4.58
N LEU A 842 38.85 6.61 3.48
CA LEU A 842 39.75 7.08 2.42
C LEU A 842 39.03 7.41 1.12
N MET A 843 37.83 6.86 0.91
CA MET A 843 37.09 6.91 -0.35
C MET A 843 35.64 7.37 -0.17
N PHE A 844 35.36 8.17 0.86
CA PHE A 844 34.01 8.61 1.22
C PHE A 844 33.31 9.37 0.09
N ASP A 845 34.02 10.20 -0.68
CA ASP A 845 33.47 10.88 -1.85
C ASP A 845 32.92 9.89 -2.89
N GLN A 846 33.63 8.79 -3.15
CA GLN A 846 33.15 7.73 -4.05
C GLN A 846 31.97 6.95 -3.45
N VAL A 847 31.93 6.79 -2.12
CA VAL A 847 30.78 6.19 -1.41
C VAL A 847 29.54 7.07 -1.60
N LYS A 848 29.66 8.39 -1.40
CA LYS A 848 28.60 9.37 -1.60
C LYS A 848 28.13 9.39 -3.05
N GLU A 849 29.04 9.50 -4.02
CA GLU A 849 28.70 9.48 -5.45
C GLU A 849 27.91 8.22 -5.84
N GLN A 850 28.39 7.06 -5.39
CA GLN A 850 27.78 5.78 -5.72
C GLN A 850 26.41 5.61 -5.04
N TRP A 851 26.24 6.06 -3.78
CA TRP A 851 24.93 6.10 -3.13
C TRP A 851 23.96 7.01 -3.88
N THR A 852 24.34 8.25 -4.18
CA THR A 852 23.48 9.20 -4.90
C THR A 852 23.03 8.62 -6.25
N MET A 853 23.94 7.97 -6.99
CA MET A 853 23.61 7.30 -8.26
C MET A 853 22.58 6.17 -8.06
N LEU A 854 22.79 5.28 -7.08
CA LEU A 854 21.90 4.14 -6.83
C LEU A 854 20.55 4.59 -6.27
N ARG A 855 20.57 5.52 -5.31
CA ARG A 855 19.41 6.10 -4.64
C ARG A 855 18.46 6.81 -5.60
N ASN A 856 19.01 7.55 -6.58
CA ASN A 856 18.23 8.21 -7.64
C ASN A 856 17.77 7.25 -8.75
N SER A 857 18.20 5.98 -8.71
CA SER A 857 17.87 4.99 -9.73
C SER A 857 17.17 3.77 -9.11
N VAL A 858 17.92 2.73 -8.78
CA VAL A 858 17.40 1.40 -8.44
C VAL A 858 17.13 1.17 -6.96
N TRP A 859 17.74 1.97 -6.08
CA TRP A 859 17.60 1.88 -4.62
C TRP A 859 16.68 2.96 -4.02
N ASN A 860 15.77 3.52 -4.83
CA ASN A 860 14.72 4.35 -4.25
C ASN A 860 13.70 3.50 -3.47
N ASN A 861 13.08 4.12 -2.47
CA ASN A 861 12.13 3.45 -1.57
C ASN A 861 11.02 2.71 -2.32
N GLU A 862 10.39 3.34 -3.33
CA GLU A 862 9.30 2.74 -4.11
C GLU A 862 9.74 1.43 -4.78
N ARG A 863 10.89 1.43 -5.48
CA ARG A 863 11.40 0.24 -6.16
C ARG A 863 11.78 -0.88 -5.19
N ALA A 864 12.41 -0.54 -4.06
CA ALA A 864 12.77 -1.53 -3.06
C ALA A 864 11.52 -2.16 -2.42
N ILE A 865 10.53 -1.34 -2.06
CA ILE A 865 9.25 -1.79 -1.50
C ILE A 865 8.50 -2.68 -2.49
N ASP A 866 8.49 -2.32 -3.78
CA ASP A 866 7.79 -3.07 -4.82
C ASP A 866 8.35 -4.49 -5.02
N VAL A 867 9.66 -4.70 -4.85
CA VAL A 867 10.27 -6.04 -4.90
C VAL A 867 9.66 -6.95 -3.83
N PHE A 868 9.55 -6.44 -2.59
CA PHE A 868 8.93 -7.17 -1.48
C PHE A 868 7.44 -7.40 -1.71
N LYS A 869 6.72 -6.38 -2.15
CA LYS A 869 5.28 -6.46 -2.43
C LYS A 869 4.98 -7.54 -3.47
N GLN A 870 5.73 -7.56 -4.57
CA GLN A 870 5.56 -8.52 -5.65
C GLN A 870 5.86 -9.94 -5.14
N PHE A 871 6.98 -10.16 -4.45
CA PHE A 871 7.34 -11.49 -3.96
C PHE A 871 6.31 -12.03 -2.95
N ILE A 872 5.90 -11.23 -1.96
CA ILE A 872 4.91 -11.65 -0.96
C ILE A 872 3.57 -11.99 -1.62
N SER A 873 3.19 -11.28 -2.69
CA SER A 873 1.96 -11.60 -3.44
C SER A 873 2.00 -12.92 -4.21
N GLU A 874 3.18 -13.53 -4.38
CA GLU A 874 3.33 -14.88 -4.95
C GLU A 874 2.90 -15.97 -3.96
N ILE A 875 2.79 -15.66 -2.66
CA ILE A 875 2.42 -16.60 -1.59
C ILE A 875 0.91 -16.51 -1.35
N PRO A 876 0.13 -17.58 -1.59
CA PRO A 876 -1.28 -17.61 -1.24
C PRO A 876 -1.49 -17.47 0.27
N GLU A 877 -2.47 -16.67 0.68
CA GLU A 877 -2.82 -16.44 2.10
C GLU A 877 -3.06 -17.75 2.84
N SER A 878 -3.76 -18.71 2.23
CA SER A 878 -4.01 -20.02 2.83
C SER A 878 -2.73 -20.83 3.09
N GLU A 879 -1.70 -20.69 2.25
CA GLU A 879 -0.42 -21.39 2.45
C GLU A 879 0.42 -20.69 3.53
N PHE A 880 0.32 -19.36 3.64
CA PHE A 880 0.93 -18.59 4.72
C PHE A 880 0.32 -18.95 6.09
N GLU A 881 -1.01 -18.96 6.20
CA GLU A 881 -1.73 -19.34 7.42
C GLU A 881 -1.41 -20.79 7.82
N SER A 882 -1.47 -21.73 6.87
CA SER A 882 -1.12 -23.13 7.12
C SER A 882 0.33 -23.30 7.61
N ASN A 883 1.26 -22.50 7.09
CA ASN A 883 2.65 -22.52 7.52
C ASN A 883 2.80 -22.03 8.98
N LEU A 884 2.04 -21.01 9.39
CA LEU A 884 2.03 -20.54 10.78
C LEU A 884 1.40 -21.55 11.74
N GLU A 885 0.37 -22.29 11.30
CA GLU A 885 -0.22 -23.37 12.09
C GLU A 885 0.76 -24.54 12.28
N LEU A 886 1.51 -24.90 11.24
CA LEU A 886 2.55 -25.94 11.31
C LEU A 886 3.76 -25.51 12.15
N TRP A 887 4.12 -24.23 12.08
CA TRP A 887 5.31 -23.68 12.71
C TRP A 887 4.99 -22.44 13.57
N PRO A 888 4.22 -22.59 14.66
CA PRO A 888 3.78 -21.46 15.48
C PRO A 888 4.92 -20.79 16.26
N THR A 889 6.11 -21.39 16.26
CA THR A 889 7.31 -20.90 16.95
C THR A 889 8.24 -20.10 16.03
N ILE A 890 7.81 -19.77 14.80
CA ILE A 890 8.52 -18.79 13.96
C ILE A 890 8.66 -17.48 14.77
N PRO A 891 9.89 -17.06 15.10
CA PRO A 891 10.12 -16.03 16.12
C PRO A 891 9.66 -14.63 15.69
N SER A 892 9.62 -14.35 14.38
CA SER A 892 9.22 -13.05 13.86
C SER A 892 7.72 -12.91 13.56
N SER A 893 6.93 -13.96 13.79
CA SER A 893 5.50 -14.02 13.43
C SER A 893 4.62 -12.90 14.01
N THR A 894 5.02 -12.30 15.15
CA THR A 894 4.27 -11.22 15.81
C THR A 894 4.84 -9.84 15.58
N THR A 895 6.08 -9.73 15.10
CA THR A 895 6.84 -8.47 15.02
C THR A 895 7.08 -8.00 13.59
N ASN A 896 6.84 -8.85 12.60
CA ASN A 896 7.31 -8.66 11.23
C ASN A 896 6.19 -8.93 10.22
N ASP A 897 6.02 -7.99 9.30
CA ASP A 897 5.10 -8.07 8.17
C ASP A 897 5.62 -7.17 7.03
N PHE A 898 4.89 -7.12 5.92
CA PHE A 898 5.25 -6.25 4.80
C PHE A 898 5.30 -4.76 5.18
N ASN A 899 4.41 -4.30 6.07
CA ASN A 899 4.38 -2.90 6.47
C ASN A 899 5.61 -2.52 7.31
N GLN A 900 6.07 -3.43 8.17
CA GLN A 900 7.31 -3.27 8.93
C GLN A 900 8.53 -3.13 7.99
N ILE A 901 8.66 -4.00 6.98
CA ILE A 901 9.74 -3.91 5.99
C ILE A 901 9.65 -2.57 5.24
N LYS A 902 8.46 -2.19 4.78
CA LYS A 902 8.21 -0.94 4.07
C LYS A 902 8.67 0.28 4.89
N GLN A 903 8.25 0.37 6.15
CA GLN A 903 8.63 1.47 7.04
C GLN A 903 10.15 1.50 7.27
N SER A 904 10.76 0.33 7.41
CA SER A 904 12.20 0.18 7.60
C SER A 904 13.00 0.67 6.39
N ILE A 905 12.57 0.32 5.17
CA ILE A 905 13.20 0.79 3.94
C ILE A 905 13.17 2.32 3.86
N ILE A 906 12.00 2.92 4.12
CA ILE A 906 11.83 4.39 4.08
C ILE A 906 12.76 5.05 5.08
N LYS A 907 12.66 4.63 6.36
CA LYS A 907 13.47 5.18 7.44
C LYS A 907 14.96 5.07 7.16
N ARG A 908 15.44 3.88 6.77
CA ARG A 908 16.86 3.67 6.46
C ARG A 908 17.32 4.44 5.23
N GLY A 909 16.45 4.59 4.22
CA GLY A 909 16.73 5.42 3.05
C GLY A 909 16.95 6.87 3.45
N ASP A 910 16.05 7.43 4.25
CA ASP A 910 16.10 8.82 4.69
C ASP A 910 17.29 9.07 5.65
N GLU A 911 17.60 8.14 6.55
CA GLU A 911 18.77 8.20 7.42
C GLU A 911 20.09 8.15 6.64
N MET A 912 20.16 7.33 5.58
CA MET A 912 21.32 7.25 4.69
C MET A 912 21.50 8.54 3.87
N ASP A 913 20.40 9.09 3.35
CA ASP A 913 20.41 10.37 2.62
C ASP A 913 20.95 11.49 3.52
N ALA A 914 20.43 11.60 4.75
CA ALA A 914 20.91 12.59 5.71
C ALA A 914 22.38 12.39 6.12
N PHE A 915 22.80 11.15 6.36
CA PHE A 915 24.19 10.83 6.73
C PHE A 915 25.19 11.21 5.64
N LEU A 916 24.87 10.92 4.39
CA LEU A 916 25.76 11.20 3.27
C LEU A 916 25.72 12.66 2.82
N ASP A 917 24.65 13.40 3.11
CA ASP A 917 24.54 14.84 2.85
C ASP A 917 25.20 15.72 3.92
N ALA A 918 25.37 15.22 5.15
CA ALA A 918 25.88 15.98 6.29
C ALA A 918 27.41 16.20 6.33
N ASP A 919 28.17 15.48 5.49
CA ASP A 919 29.63 15.61 5.32
C ASP A 919 30.02 16.29 3.99
#